data_AF-A0A2D8N166-F1
#
_entry.id   AF-A0A2D8N166-F1
#
_cell.length_a   1.000
_cell.length_b   1.000
_cell.length_c   1.000
_cell.angle_alpha   90.00
_cell.angle_beta   90.00
_cell.angle_gamma   90.00
#
_symmetry.space_group_name_H-M   'P 1'
#
loop_
_entity.id
_entity.type
_entity.pdbx_description
1 polymer ?
#
loop_
_entity_poly.entity_id
_entity_poly.type
_entity_poly.pdbx_seq_one_letter_code
_entity_poly.pdbx_strand_id
1 'polypeptide(L)'
;MLSGDRKNRQAASREAGYISLLLVVGVSLIATAVLTATATVATSTRDVRRKGHLLTAGLAARSGISEQVADIIAVRDMAPVREPFSGLDTIDTNPLRGPGGFTTTVDGRELTDHQGEALAEYDVFVDALPGSSTSRRLAITAYAYVPGKAAYDSGDPDAARADAHAVVEVRFRGSEVFDYSYFINHWGWFFGDSIISNGNVRSNGQFDFGHHHSEVNGSPRYEAAHGSQLLGYIDDNGDGVKDGSDGGAYSSVSILNTTHVDGIDGESGSSHVTSNVVKMPNLEQLDFYEQRARARSASIGVEGSFEVAGVVGDDPAEPQNLYLVGTPENPILLNGPVVVRGSVILSGYVSGQGSIYSGGNIYIADDVIYMNGPESVRPSSNDQQSVEDWRSESSGRDSLGLFAREHIVVGDFTDDWWQENVAAWVGHDLNKSSEDAGIDGIQNTREGPDGILGTADDDFLEDDGVWTVSHYTEEDAERNLIPEGKVPGDVIPGSGEDIDGDGDYDGTTRMSEFDLRQPLSRENWAGNLQEGQETYSDVSNSEIGRLDAAFYTNHTFAAVVSNPAGRIQINGAVVSRNESIIYAADGLELNHDERLTGRGNSQSGFDSPLGWDPVRFIHWEFDRPLPEDAITTAGNISGYFEGISGGGEE
;
A
#
# COMPACT_ATOMS: atom_id res chain seq x y z
N MET A 1 75.10 40.85 -80.25
CA MET A 1 73.70 40.38 -80.10
C MET A 1 73.58 39.21 -79.09
N LEU A 2 74.37 39.17 -78.00
CA LEU A 2 74.45 38.02 -77.07
C LEU A 2 74.37 38.41 -75.57
N SER A 3 73.91 39.61 -75.25
CA SER A 3 73.77 40.09 -73.85
C SER A 3 72.32 40.14 -73.34
N GLY A 4 71.33 40.14 -74.24
CA GLY A 4 69.90 40.21 -73.88
C GLY A 4 69.27 38.90 -73.41
N ASP A 5 69.83 37.74 -73.79
CA ASP A 5 69.16 36.45 -73.65
C ASP A 5 69.41 35.75 -72.29
N ARG A 6 70.49 36.12 -71.57
CA ARG A 6 70.75 35.61 -70.21
C ARG A 6 69.89 36.27 -69.13
N LYS A 7 69.54 37.56 -69.28
CA LYS A 7 68.65 38.26 -68.35
C LYS A 7 67.20 37.75 -68.43
N ASN A 8 66.72 37.44 -69.63
CA ASN A 8 65.36 36.89 -69.82
C ASN A 8 65.23 35.44 -69.31
N ARG A 9 66.25 34.58 -69.45
CA ARG A 9 66.24 33.22 -68.87
C ARG A 9 66.34 33.20 -67.35
N GLN A 10 67.08 34.13 -66.73
CA GLN A 10 67.11 34.28 -65.27
C GLN A 10 65.81 34.84 -64.69
N ALA A 11 65.13 35.74 -65.41
CA ALA A 11 63.81 36.26 -65.02
C ALA A 11 62.73 35.16 -65.12
N ALA A 12 62.69 34.41 -66.23
CA ALA A 12 61.74 33.31 -66.42
C ALA A 12 61.97 32.13 -65.45
N SER A 13 63.23 31.83 -65.09
CA SER A 13 63.57 30.83 -64.07
C SER A 13 63.16 31.27 -62.66
N ARG A 14 63.26 32.57 -62.34
CA ARG A 14 62.77 33.14 -61.08
C ARG A 14 61.24 33.11 -61.02
N GLU A 15 60.55 33.53 -62.08
CA GLU A 15 59.07 33.48 -62.15
C GLU A 15 58.53 32.05 -62.07
N ALA A 16 59.14 31.09 -62.78
CA ALA A 16 58.77 29.68 -62.67
C ALA A 16 59.03 29.11 -61.26
N GLY A 17 60.11 29.55 -60.59
CA GLY A 17 60.39 29.21 -59.20
C GLY A 17 59.37 29.79 -58.22
N TYR A 18 58.95 31.05 -58.41
CA TYR A 18 57.90 31.70 -57.61
C TYR A 18 56.53 31.06 -57.82
N ILE A 19 56.16 30.72 -59.06
CA ILE A 19 54.90 30.02 -59.37
C ILE A 19 54.91 28.62 -58.77
N SER A 20 56.02 27.88 -58.86
CA SER A 20 56.15 26.56 -58.25
C SER A 20 56.08 26.62 -56.72
N LEU A 21 56.71 27.62 -56.09
CA LEU A 21 56.64 27.84 -54.65
C LEU A 21 55.21 28.20 -54.20
N LEU A 22 54.53 29.10 -54.93
CA LEU A 22 53.14 29.47 -54.66
C LEU A 22 52.19 28.28 -54.82
N LEU A 23 52.44 27.40 -55.79
CA LEU A 23 51.64 26.21 -56.03
C LEU A 23 51.86 25.16 -54.94
N VAL A 24 53.11 24.93 -54.51
CA VAL A 24 53.43 24.03 -53.39
C VAL A 24 52.85 24.55 -52.07
N VAL A 25 52.98 25.85 -51.79
CA VAL A 25 52.40 26.47 -50.59
C VAL A 25 50.88 26.43 -50.65
N GLY A 26 50.27 26.76 -51.79
CA GLY A 26 48.82 26.70 -51.99
C GLY A 26 48.25 25.29 -51.82
N VAL A 27 48.89 24.28 -52.43
CA VAL A 27 48.49 22.87 -52.27
C VAL A 27 48.70 22.39 -50.83
N SER A 28 49.78 22.79 -50.18
CA SER A 28 50.04 22.43 -48.77
C SER A 28 49.02 23.07 -47.81
N LEU A 29 48.64 24.32 -48.04
CA LEU A 29 47.60 25.00 -47.26
C LEU A 29 46.22 24.37 -47.49
N ILE A 30 45.87 24.02 -48.73
CA ILE A 30 44.61 23.32 -49.04
C ILE A 30 44.61 21.92 -48.41
N ALA A 31 45.70 21.17 -48.52
CA ALA A 31 45.83 19.85 -47.89
C ALA A 31 45.71 19.93 -46.36
N THR A 32 46.31 20.96 -45.74
CA THR A 32 46.22 21.20 -44.30
C THR A 32 44.79 21.60 -43.90
N ALA A 33 44.13 22.47 -44.68
CA ALA A 33 42.74 22.86 -44.44
C ALA A 33 41.77 21.68 -44.56
N VAL A 34 41.96 20.82 -45.56
CA VAL A 34 41.19 19.58 -45.75
C VAL A 34 41.42 18.61 -44.60
N LEU A 35 42.68 18.36 -44.21
CA LEU A 35 43.02 17.48 -43.09
C LEU A 35 42.40 17.97 -41.78
N THR A 36 42.52 19.27 -41.49
CA THR A 36 41.91 19.89 -40.31
C THR A 36 40.38 19.81 -40.36
N ALA A 37 39.75 20.09 -41.50
CA ALA A 37 38.30 19.97 -41.66
C ALA A 37 37.81 18.53 -41.45
N THR A 38 38.51 17.54 -42.02
CA THR A 38 38.17 16.12 -41.82
C THR A 38 38.36 15.67 -40.38
N ALA A 39 39.42 16.15 -39.70
CA ALA A 39 39.64 15.87 -38.29
C ALA A 39 38.55 16.49 -37.41
N THR A 40 38.16 17.74 -37.66
CA THR A 40 37.08 18.42 -36.93
C THR A 40 35.73 17.73 -37.14
N VAL A 41 35.41 17.32 -38.37
CA VAL A 41 34.18 16.56 -38.65
C VAL A 41 34.20 15.21 -37.94
N ALA A 42 35.32 14.46 -37.99
CA ALA A 42 35.44 13.19 -37.30
C ALA A 42 35.29 13.34 -35.77
N THR A 43 35.89 14.37 -35.18
CA THR A 43 35.73 14.69 -33.75
C THR A 43 34.28 15.07 -33.43
N SER A 44 33.65 15.93 -34.23
CA SER A 44 32.26 16.34 -34.01
C SER A 44 31.28 15.18 -34.16
N THR A 45 31.47 14.28 -35.13
CA THR A 45 30.65 13.07 -35.30
C THR A 45 30.86 12.10 -34.14
N ARG A 46 32.09 11.97 -33.63
CA ARG A 46 32.37 11.22 -32.40
C ARG A 46 31.67 11.82 -31.19
N ASP A 47 31.75 13.14 -31.00
CA ASP A 47 31.10 13.82 -29.88
C ASP A 47 29.58 13.64 -29.90
N VAL A 48 28.96 13.71 -31.09
CA VAL A 48 27.52 13.46 -31.25
C VAL A 48 27.17 12.01 -30.94
N ARG A 49 27.93 11.03 -31.46
CA ARG A 49 27.70 9.61 -31.16
C ARG A 49 27.87 9.30 -29.68
N ARG A 50 28.93 9.79 -29.06
CA ARG A 50 29.18 9.63 -27.62
C ARG A 50 28.09 10.28 -26.76
N LYS A 51 27.56 11.44 -27.16
CA LYS A 51 26.38 12.04 -26.49
C LYS A 51 25.14 11.16 -26.62
N GLY A 52 24.90 10.57 -27.79
CA GLY A 52 23.84 9.58 -27.97
C GLY A 52 24.02 8.37 -27.06
N HIS A 53 25.22 7.79 -27.04
CA HIS A 53 25.54 6.66 -26.18
C HIS A 53 25.42 6.99 -24.69
N LEU A 54 25.76 8.21 -24.25
CA LEU A 54 25.55 8.65 -22.87
C LEU A 54 24.06 8.72 -22.51
N LEU A 55 23.20 9.20 -23.41
CA LEU A 55 21.75 9.19 -23.18
C LEU A 55 21.20 7.76 -23.08
N THR A 56 21.64 6.87 -23.97
CA THR A 56 21.26 5.46 -23.94
C THR A 56 21.76 4.77 -22.66
N ALA A 57 23.00 5.04 -22.24
CA ALA A 57 23.53 4.52 -20.99
C ALA A 57 22.74 5.05 -19.79
N GLY A 58 22.37 6.34 -19.77
CA GLY A 58 21.55 6.92 -18.70
C GLY A 58 20.18 6.27 -18.58
N LEU A 59 19.53 5.98 -19.71
CA LEU A 59 18.28 5.21 -19.74
C LEU A 59 18.48 3.80 -19.19
N ALA A 60 19.52 3.09 -19.63
CA ALA A 60 19.82 1.73 -19.16
C ALA A 60 20.15 1.67 -17.66
N ALA A 61 20.88 2.65 -17.11
CA ALA A 61 21.15 2.72 -15.68
C ALA A 61 19.86 2.90 -14.88
N ARG A 62 18.95 3.78 -15.34
CA ARG A 62 17.63 3.97 -14.70
C ARG A 62 16.75 2.72 -14.82
N SER A 63 16.79 2.02 -15.96
CA SER A 63 16.11 0.73 -16.12
C SER A 63 16.59 -0.30 -15.11
N GLY A 64 17.90 -0.35 -14.82
CA GLY A 64 18.44 -1.22 -13.76
C GLY A 64 17.90 -0.88 -12.36
N ILE A 65 17.75 0.40 -12.03
CA ILE A 65 17.09 0.81 -10.77
C ILE A 65 15.63 0.34 -10.74
N SER A 66 14.88 0.61 -11.82
CA SER A 66 13.46 0.22 -11.91
C SER A 66 13.26 -1.30 -11.79
N GLU A 67 14.10 -2.07 -12.45
CA GLU A 67 14.08 -3.54 -12.36
C GLU A 67 14.35 -4.04 -10.95
N GLN A 68 15.35 -3.47 -10.26
CA GLN A 68 15.64 -3.87 -8.89
C GLN A 68 14.55 -3.48 -7.90
N VAL A 69 13.89 -2.34 -8.11
CA VAL A 69 12.71 -1.97 -7.31
C VAL A 69 11.56 -2.94 -7.54
N ALA A 70 11.36 -3.42 -8.77
CA ALA A 70 10.36 -4.45 -9.05
C ALA A 70 10.69 -5.78 -8.35
N ASP A 71 11.95 -6.22 -8.34
CA ASP A 71 12.39 -7.41 -7.59
C ASP A 71 12.20 -7.22 -6.06
N ILE A 72 12.49 -6.02 -5.52
CA ILE A 72 12.22 -5.70 -4.10
C ILE A 72 10.72 -5.81 -3.78
N ILE A 73 9.85 -5.33 -4.66
CA ILE A 73 8.40 -5.44 -4.50
C ILE A 73 7.96 -6.90 -4.55
N ALA A 74 8.44 -7.68 -5.51
CA ALA A 74 8.12 -9.10 -5.62
C ALA A 74 8.56 -9.89 -4.37
N VAL A 75 9.79 -9.66 -3.89
CA VAL A 75 10.32 -10.29 -2.68
C VAL A 75 9.55 -9.89 -1.43
N ARG A 76 9.13 -8.61 -1.33
CA ARG A 76 8.25 -8.13 -0.26
C ARG A 76 6.91 -8.87 -0.26
N ASP A 77 6.30 -9.01 -1.43
CA ASP A 77 4.95 -9.59 -1.57
C ASP A 77 4.94 -11.10 -1.32
N MET A 78 6.07 -11.78 -1.54
CA MET A 78 6.24 -13.20 -1.19
C MET A 78 6.46 -13.43 0.32
N ALA A 79 6.82 -12.40 1.10
CA ALA A 79 7.22 -12.57 2.49
C ALA A 79 6.03 -12.89 3.40
N PRO A 80 6.16 -13.86 4.32
CA PRO A 80 5.10 -14.16 5.27
C PRO A 80 4.93 -13.00 6.25
N VAL A 81 3.68 -12.70 6.64
CA VAL A 81 3.34 -11.60 7.58
C VAL A 81 4.08 -11.74 8.92
N ARG A 82 4.38 -12.98 9.34
CA ARG A 82 5.17 -13.30 10.53
C ARG A 82 6.60 -12.74 10.47
N GLU A 83 7.24 -12.78 9.32
CA GLU A 83 8.60 -12.28 9.08
C GLU A 83 8.60 -11.42 7.81
N PRO A 84 7.98 -10.23 7.87
CA PRO A 84 7.60 -9.46 6.67
C PRO A 84 8.82 -8.99 5.86
N PHE A 85 9.99 -8.92 6.49
CA PHE A 85 11.24 -8.49 5.85
C PHE A 85 12.21 -9.64 5.53
N SER A 86 11.83 -10.90 5.82
CA SER A 86 12.72 -12.06 5.65
C SER A 86 13.31 -12.16 4.24
N GLY A 87 12.48 -12.02 3.20
CA GLY A 87 12.94 -12.01 1.82
C GLY A 87 13.91 -10.85 1.54
N LEU A 88 13.58 -9.63 1.95
CA LEU A 88 14.45 -8.46 1.75
C LEU A 88 15.79 -8.60 2.48
N ASP A 89 15.79 -9.22 3.65
CA ASP A 89 16.99 -9.49 4.44
C ASP A 89 17.91 -10.53 3.75
N THR A 90 17.42 -11.24 2.72
CA THR A 90 18.24 -12.13 1.88
C THR A 90 18.74 -11.47 0.58
N ILE A 91 18.17 -10.33 0.16
CA ILE A 91 18.63 -9.62 -1.05
C ILE A 91 20.08 -9.17 -0.88
N ASP A 92 20.49 -8.78 0.33
CA ASP A 92 21.89 -8.54 0.66
C ASP A 92 22.49 -9.71 1.43
N THR A 93 23.22 -10.58 0.71
CA THR A 93 23.81 -11.80 1.28
C THR A 93 25.15 -11.58 1.99
N ASN A 94 25.59 -10.33 2.16
CA ASN A 94 26.90 -10.01 2.72
C ASN A 94 26.84 -9.49 4.17
N PRO A 95 26.81 -10.37 5.19
CA PRO A 95 26.76 -9.97 6.60
C PRO A 95 28.09 -9.38 7.13
N LEU A 96 29.14 -9.29 6.31
CA LEU A 96 30.46 -8.80 6.71
C LEU A 96 30.84 -7.56 5.90
N ARG A 97 30.65 -6.39 6.54
CA ARG A 97 31.21 -5.09 6.15
C ARG A 97 32.68 -5.24 5.73
N GLY A 98 32.94 -5.30 4.42
CA GLY A 98 34.26 -5.58 3.85
C GLY A 98 34.49 -4.82 2.54
N PRO A 99 35.75 -4.69 2.07
CA PRO A 99 36.09 -3.83 0.94
C PRO A 99 35.56 -4.45 -0.36
N GLY A 100 34.54 -3.81 -0.95
CA GLY A 100 33.79 -4.30 -2.13
C GLY A 100 32.36 -4.74 -1.83
N GLY A 101 31.88 -4.60 -0.59
CA GLY A 101 30.60 -5.14 -0.09
C GLY A 101 29.32 -4.52 -0.64
N PHE A 102 28.95 -4.92 -1.86
CA PHE A 102 27.60 -4.85 -2.39
C PHE A 102 27.19 -6.26 -2.82
N THR A 103 25.91 -6.60 -2.73
CA THR A 103 25.39 -7.78 -3.41
C THR A 103 25.10 -7.39 -4.85
N THR A 104 25.83 -7.99 -5.80
CA THR A 104 25.51 -7.87 -7.23
C THR A 104 24.26 -8.71 -7.50
N THR A 105 23.17 -8.04 -7.83
CA THR A 105 21.89 -8.68 -8.15
C THR A 105 21.72 -8.89 -9.65
N VAL A 106 22.37 -8.05 -10.47
CA VAL A 106 22.41 -8.14 -11.93
C VAL A 106 23.84 -7.91 -12.41
N ASP A 107 24.37 -8.80 -13.25
CA ASP A 107 25.72 -8.70 -13.86
C ASP A 107 25.60 -8.89 -15.37
N GLY A 108 25.83 -7.82 -16.13
CA GLY A 108 25.88 -7.83 -17.59
C GLY A 108 24.53 -8.02 -18.30
N ARG A 109 23.43 -7.49 -17.76
CA ARG A 109 22.10 -7.61 -18.39
C ARG A 109 21.99 -6.69 -19.60
N GLU A 110 21.52 -7.23 -20.72
CA GLU A 110 21.32 -6.47 -21.95
C GLU A 110 19.98 -5.72 -21.91
N LEU A 111 20.02 -4.41 -22.18
CA LEU A 111 18.83 -3.63 -22.51
C LEU A 111 18.59 -3.74 -24.02
N THR A 112 17.45 -4.29 -24.42
CA THR A 112 17.10 -4.45 -25.83
C THR A 112 16.05 -3.43 -26.29
N ASP A 113 16.03 -3.13 -27.59
CA ASP A 113 14.89 -2.44 -28.20
C ASP A 113 13.70 -3.39 -28.44
N HIS A 114 12.62 -2.85 -28.99
CA HIS A 114 11.41 -3.63 -29.36
C HIS A 114 11.65 -4.72 -30.42
N GLN A 115 12.79 -4.74 -31.10
CA GLN A 115 13.19 -5.75 -32.08
C GLN A 115 14.11 -6.82 -31.47
N GLY A 116 14.48 -6.65 -30.19
CA GLY A 116 15.38 -7.54 -29.46
C GLY A 116 16.87 -7.23 -29.69
N GLU A 117 17.20 -6.10 -30.30
CA GLU A 117 18.59 -5.70 -30.54
C GLU A 117 19.18 -5.04 -29.29
N ALA A 118 20.38 -5.46 -28.88
CA ALA A 118 21.05 -4.93 -27.69
C ALA A 118 21.46 -3.46 -27.89
N LEU A 119 20.97 -2.59 -27.00
CA LEU A 119 21.26 -1.16 -26.96
C LEU A 119 22.33 -0.80 -25.94
N ALA A 120 22.34 -1.50 -24.80
CA ALA A 120 23.24 -1.28 -23.69
C ALA A 120 23.39 -2.54 -22.84
N GLU A 121 24.39 -2.55 -21.97
CA GLU A 121 24.60 -3.56 -20.93
C GLU A 121 24.61 -2.85 -19.57
N TYR A 122 23.99 -3.42 -18.54
CA TYR A 122 24.00 -2.84 -17.20
C TYR A 122 24.18 -3.87 -16.08
N ASP A 123 24.75 -3.39 -14.98
CA ASP A 123 24.94 -4.11 -13.73
C ASP A 123 24.13 -3.42 -12.62
N VAL A 124 23.62 -4.18 -11.66
CA VAL A 124 22.91 -3.66 -10.49
C VAL A 124 23.48 -4.24 -9.19
N PHE A 125 23.61 -3.36 -8.21
CA PHE A 125 24.18 -3.62 -6.90
C PHE A 125 23.23 -3.12 -5.81
N VAL A 126 23.05 -3.92 -4.76
CA VAL A 126 22.20 -3.60 -3.60
C VAL A 126 23.00 -3.71 -2.30
N ASP A 127 22.68 -2.82 -1.35
CA ASP A 127 23.23 -2.81 0.02
C ASP A 127 22.11 -2.51 1.02
N ALA A 128 22.06 -3.28 2.12
CA ALA A 128 21.10 -3.07 3.19
C ALA A 128 21.58 -1.98 4.16
N LEU A 129 20.81 -0.89 4.23
CA LEU A 129 21.04 0.18 5.18
C LEU A 129 20.39 -0.13 6.55
N PRO A 130 20.80 0.53 7.65
CA PRO A 130 20.14 0.36 8.94
C PRO A 130 18.62 0.56 8.85
N GLY A 131 17.87 -0.47 9.20
CA GLY A 131 16.41 -0.47 9.26
C GLY A 131 15.84 -0.50 10.69
N SER A 132 14.53 -0.68 10.79
CA SER A 132 13.82 -0.88 12.06
C SER A 132 13.01 -2.17 12.04
N SER A 133 12.28 -2.50 13.11
CA SER A 133 11.34 -3.62 13.08
C SER A 133 10.16 -3.44 12.11
N THR A 134 9.94 -2.22 11.60
CA THR A 134 8.82 -1.83 10.75
C THR A 134 9.26 -1.23 9.41
N SER A 135 10.57 -1.21 9.12
CA SER A 135 11.10 -0.69 7.87
C SER A 135 12.42 -1.31 7.47
N ARG A 136 12.66 -1.37 6.16
CA ARG A 136 13.96 -1.67 5.55
C ARG A 136 14.32 -0.57 4.57
N ARG A 137 15.61 -0.23 4.53
CA ARG A 137 16.17 0.71 3.56
C ARG A 137 17.22 0.00 2.73
N LEU A 138 17.14 0.17 1.42
CA LEU A 138 18.03 -0.48 0.47
C LEU A 138 18.64 0.59 -0.42
N ALA A 139 19.98 0.63 -0.49
CA ALA A 139 20.70 1.43 -1.46
C ALA A 139 20.88 0.61 -2.74
N ILE A 140 20.50 1.19 -3.87
CA ILE A 140 20.56 0.57 -5.19
C ILE A 140 21.49 1.41 -6.07
N THR A 141 22.43 0.74 -6.74
CA THR A 141 23.33 1.37 -7.70
C THR A 141 23.31 0.58 -9.00
N ALA A 142 23.12 1.28 -10.12
CA ALA A 142 23.18 0.71 -11.44
C ALA A 142 24.25 1.39 -12.30
N TYR A 143 25.09 0.58 -12.95
CA TYR A 143 26.08 1.04 -13.92
C TYR A 143 25.73 0.51 -15.29
N ALA A 144 25.62 1.39 -16.26
CA ALA A 144 25.27 1.01 -17.63
C ALA A 144 26.31 1.48 -18.63
N TYR A 145 26.49 0.67 -19.68
CA TYR A 145 27.55 0.77 -20.66
C TYR A 145 26.99 0.68 -22.07
N VAL A 146 27.46 1.54 -22.96
CA VAL A 146 27.09 1.52 -24.39
C VAL A 146 28.37 1.54 -25.23
N PRO A 147 28.53 0.63 -26.22
CA PRO A 147 27.59 -0.45 -26.57
C PRO A 147 27.55 -1.62 -25.57
N GLY A 148 28.51 -1.68 -24.64
CA GLY A 148 28.58 -2.69 -23.59
C GLY A 148 29.82 -2.52 -22.72
N LYS A 149 29.91 -3.29 -21.63
CA LYS A 149 30.94 -3.17 -20.59
C LYS A 149 32.34 -3.42 -21.14
N ALA A 150 32.48 -4.46 -21.97
CA ALA A 150 33.75 -4.80 -22.62
C ALA A 150 34.31 -3.68 -23.52
N ALA A 151 33.44 -2.96 -24.24
CA ALA A 151 33.86 -1.85 -25.10
C ALA A 151 34.35 -0.67 -24.27
N TYR A 152 33.63 -0.35 -23.18
CA TYR A 152 34.02 0.69 -22.23
C TYR A 152 35.37 0.36 -21.56
N ASP A 153 35.53 -0.86 -21.04
CA ASP A 153 36.76 -1.30 -20.35
C ASP A 153 37.98 -1.35 -21.28
N SER A 154 37.77 -1.58 -22.59
CA SER A 154 38.83 -1.53 -23.60
C SER A 154 39.29 -0.10 -23.95
N GLY A 155 38.57 0.92 -23.47
CA GLY A 155 38.84 2.33 -23.76
C GLY A 155 38.36 2.78 -25.14
N ASP A 156 37.30 2.16 -25.68
CA ASP A 156 36.71 2.58 -26.95
C ASP A 156 36.30 4.07 -26.88
N PRO A 157 36.80 4.94 -27.77
CA PRO A 157 36.51 6.37 -27.74
C PRO A 157 35.04 6.72 -28.02
N ASP A 158 34.27 5.80 -28.62
CA ASP A 158 32.84 5.96 -28.85
C ASP A 158 32.03 5.37 -27.67
N ALA A 159 32.62 4.56 -26.77
CA ALA A 159 31.91 4.00 -25.63
C ALA A 159 31.55 5.03 -24.56
N ALA A 160 30.45 4.77 -23.85
CA ALA A 160 29.94 5.61 -22.78
C ALA A 160 29.50 4.77 -21.58
N ARG A 161 29.57 5.38 -20.40
CA ARG A 161 29.01 4.85 -19.15
C ARG A 161 28.14 5.92 -18.51
N ALA A 162 27.05 5.49 -17.89
CA ALA A 162 26.24 6.31 -17.00
C ALA A 162 25.89 5.52 -15.73
N ASP A 163 25.62 6.27 -14.67
CA ASP A 163 25.42 5.76 -13.33
C ASP A 163 24.06 6.27 -12.81
N ALA A 164 23.35 5.40 -12.10
CA ALA A 164 22.12 5.74 -11.39
C ALA A 164 22.18 5.19 -9.97
N HIS A 165 21.75 6.00 -9.00
CA HIS A 165 21.75 5.64 -7.59
C HIS A 165 20.41 5.98 -6.96
N ALA A 166 19.91 5.13 -6.10
CA ALA A 166 18.68 5.35 -5.36
C ALA A 166 18.75 4.76 -3.95
N VAL A 167 18.03 5.37 -3.00
CA VAL A 167 17.71 4.76 -1.72
C VAL A 167 16.22 4.59 -1.66
N VAL A 168 15.78 3.35 -1.48
CA VAL A 168 14.36 3.02 -1.31
C VAL A 168 14.08 2.56 0.12
N GLU A 169 12.86 2.83 0.58
CA GLU A 169 12.37 2.38 1.87
C GLU A 169 11.09 1.56 1.70
N VAL A 170 11.09 0.39 2.33
CA VAL A 170 9.94 -0.50 2.43
C VAL A 170 9.45 -0.47 3.86
N ARG A 171 8.18 -0.18 4.10
CA ARG A 171 7.59 -0.04 5.45
C ARG A 171 6.42 -1.01 5.65
N PHE A 172 6.39 -1.64 6.81
CA PHE A 172 5.30 -2.48 7.29
C PHE A 172 4.82 -1.93 8.64
N ARG A 173 3.69 -1.23 8.63
CA ARG A 173 3.16 -0.48 9.80
C ARG A 173 1.63 -0.43 9.78
N GLY A 174 1.03 0.21 10.77
CA GLY A 174 -0.43 0.36 10.81
C GLY A 174 -0.94 0.97 9.51
N SER A 175 -2.08 0.46 9.05
CA SER A 175 -2.66 0.87 7.76
C SER A 175 -3.44 2.17 7.87
N GLU A 176 -3.37 2.98 6.81
CA GLU A 176 -4.12 4.24 6.68
C GLU A 176 -5.62 4.04 6.45
N VAL A 177 -6.09 2.81 6.17
CA VAL A 177 -7.53 2.54 6.08
C VAL A 177 -8.28 2.89 7.37
N PHE A 178 -7.58 2.91 8.51
CA PHE A 178 -8.13 3.30 9.81
C PHE A 178 -8.11 4.81 10.08
N ASP A 179 -7.62 5.64 9.16
CA ASP A 179 -7.73 7.10 9.23
C ASP A 179 -9.12 7.61 8.77
N TYR A 180 -10.01 6.68 8.40
CA TYR A 180 -11.37 6.96 7.93
C TYR A 180 -12.41 6.40 8.90
N SER A 181 -13.52 7.11 9.07
CA SER A 181 -14.71 6.60 9.76
C SER A 181 -15.36 5.45 8.97
N TYR A 182 -15.26 5.52 7.64
CA TYR A 182 -15.84 4.59 6.68
C TYR A 182 -14.87 4.46 5.49
N PHE A 183 -14.37 3.25 5.27
CA PHE A 183 -13.50 2.89 4.17
C PHE A 183 -14.01 1.64 3.47
N ILE A 184 -14.24 1.74 2.16
CA ILE A 184 -14.65 0.62 1.32
C ILE A 184 -13.62 0.40 0.20
N ASN A 185 -13.07 -0.80 0.08
CA ASN A 185 -12.09 -1.09 -0.98
C ASN A 185 -12.73 -1.16 -2.37
N HIS A 186 -14.03 -1.40 -2.42
CA HIS A 186 -14.81 -1.42 -3.65
C HIS A 186 -15.56 -0.08 -3.82
N TRP A 187 -16.81 -0.12 -4.25
CA TRP A 187 -17.64 1.08 -4.36
C TRP A 187 -18.15 1.52 -2.98
N GLY A 188 -18.13 2.82 -2.72
CA GLY A 188 -18.68 3.40 -1.49
C GLY A 188 -19.97 4.15 -1.77
N TRP A 189 -20.87 4.20 -0.79
CA TRP A 189 -22.09 4.98 -0.95
C TRP A 189 -22.66 5.44 0.39
N PHE A 190 -23.36 6.58 0.36
CA PHE A 190 -24.25 7.03 1.43
C PHE A 190 -25.63 7.32 0.86
N PHE A 191 -26.47 6.29 0.78
CA PHE A 191 -27.83 6.40 0.25
C PHE A 191 -28.86 6.64 1.36
N GLY A 192 -28.74 7.78 2.04
CA GLY A 192 -29.67 8.18 3.08
C GLY A 192 -29.49 9.63 3.53
N ASP A 193 -30.62 10.33 3.73
CA ASP A 193 -30.64 11.74 4.15
C ASP A 193 -30.22 11.95 5.62
N SER A 194 -30.07 10.88 6.39
CA SER A 194 -29.80 10.93 7.83
C SER A 194 -28.50 10.24 8.23
N ILE A 195 -27.59 10.04 7.26
CA ILE A 195 -26.24 9.54 7.48
C ILE A 195 -25.32 10.70 7.81
N ILE A 196 -24.63 10.62 8.94
CA ILE A 196 -23.64 11.59 9.40
C ILE A 196 -22.32 10.86 9.63
N SER A 197 -21.26 11.29 8.96
CA SER A 197 -19.89 10.85 9.23
C SER A 197 -19.13 11.97 9.95
N ASN A 198 -18.68 11.70 11.17
CA ASN A 198 -17.78 12.55 11.94
C ASN A 198 -16.36 12.01 11.81
N GLY A 199 -15.78 12.24 10.63
CA GLY A 199 -14.45 11.82 10.21
C GLY A 199 -14.40 11.77 8.68
N ASN A 200 -13.29 11.26 8.14
CA ASN A 200 -13.17 11.08 6.70
C ASN A 200 -13.95 9.85 6.21
N VAL A 201 -14.39 9.88 4.95
CA VAL A 201 -14.97 8.73 4.25
C VAL A 201 -14.20 8.45 2.98
N ARG A 202 -14.06 7.17 2.62
CA ARG A 202 -13.30 6.78 1.43
C ARG A 202 -13.86 5.55 0.77
N SER A 203 -13.81 5.53 -0.56
CA SER A 203 -13.80 4.31 -1.35
C SER A 203 -12.55 4.25 -2.23
N ASN A 204 -12.08 3.06 -2.58
CA ASN A 204 -11.11 2.96 -3.68
C ASN A 204 -11.83 2.91 -5.04
N GLY A 205 -13.02 2.34 -5.12
CA GLY A 205 -13.94 2.57 -6.25
C GLY A 205 -14.56 3.96 -6.21
N GLN A 206 -15.63 4.16 -6.99
CA GLN A 206 -16.42 5.40 -6.93
C GLN A 206 -17.16 5.53 -5.59
N PHE A 207 -17.29 6.76 -5.10
CA PHE A 207 -18.14 7.10 -3.96
C PHE A 207 -19.41 7.83 -4.42
N ASP A 208 -20.60 7.34 -4.07
CA ASP A 208 -21.87 7.95 -4.49
C ASP A 208 -22.78 8.32 -3.30
N PHE A 209 -23.22 9.58 -3.26
CA PHE A 209 -24.19 10.06 -2.27
C PHE A 209 -25.66 9.89 -2.71
N GLY A 210 -25.94 9.36 -3.91
CA GLY A 210 -27.28 8.98 -4.36
C GLY A 210 -28.30 10.13 -4.41
N HIS A 211 -27.84 11.38 -4.47
CA HIS A 211 -28.63 12.61 -4.33
C HIS A 211 -29.24 12.85 -2.94
N HIS A 212 -28.71 12.21 -1.90
CA HIS A 212 -29.15 12.39 -0.52
C HIS A 212 -28.49 13.58 0.19
N HIS A 213 -29.06 13.93 1.34
CA HIS A 213 -28.60 15.02 2.23
C HIS A 213 -27.72 14.52 3.39
N SER A 214 -26.77 13.63 3.12
CA SER A 214 -25.83 13.16 4.16
C SER A 214 -24.91 14.29 4.65
N GLU A 215 -24.25 14.09 5.78
CA GLU A 215 -23.27 15.03 6.35
C GLU A 215 -21.91 14.34 6.50
N VAL A 216 -20.83 14.97 6.03
CA VAL A 216 -19.46 14.48 6.16
C VAL A 216 -18.59 15.56 6.81
N ASN A 217 -18.36 15.42 8.10
CA ASN A 217 -17.51 16.29 8.91
C ASN A 217 -16.08 15.73 8.91
N GLY A 218 -15.32 16.07 7.87
CA GLY A 218 -13.93 15.61 7.67
C GLY A 218 -12.99 15.92 8.83
N SER A 219 -11.89 15.15 8.91
CA SER A 219 -10.77 15.38 9.83
C SER A 219 -9.47 15.54 9.05
N PRO A 220 -8.53 16.38 9.50
CA PRO A 220 -7.17 16.39 8.96
C PRO A 220 -6.48 15.03 9.05
N ARG A 221 -5.70 14.68 8.02
CA ARG A 221 -4.91 13.43 7.97
C ARG A 221 -3.45 13.69 8.29
N TYR A 222 -2.75 12.62 8.70
CA TYR A 222 -1.36 12.69 9.15
C TYR A 222 -0.57 11.45 8.71
N GLU A 223 0.71 11.61 8.37
CA GLU A 223 1.58 10.51 7.94
C GLU A 223 1.86 9.46 9.04
N ALA A 224 1.81 9.88 10.31
CA ALA A 224 2.09 9.03 11.46
C ALA A 224 1.60 9.64 12.78
N ALA A 225 1.55 8.81 13.81
CA ALA A 225 1.42 9.23 15.20
C ALA A 225 2.46 8.55 16.11
N HIS A 226 2.86 9.25 17.18
CA HIS A 226 3.70 8.71 18.25
C HIS A 226 3.13 9.11 19.61
N GLY A 227 2.59 8.13 20.35
CA GLY A 227 1.74 8.38 21.50
C GLY A 227 0.50 9.19 21.09
N SER A 228 0.25 10.30 21.77
CA SER A 228 -0.82 11.23 21.42
C SER A 228 -0.43 12.25 20.34
N GLN A 229 0.85 12.34 19.95
CA GLN A 229 1.33 13.35 19.02
C GLN A 229 1.14 12.92 17.56
N LEU A 230 0.69 13.86 16.74
CA LEU A 230 0.46 13.73 15.32
C LEU A 230 1.64 14.28 14.52
N LEU A 231 2.06 13.59 13.47
CA LEU A 231 3.26 13.90 12.70
C LEU A 231 2.97 13.89 11.20
N GLY A 232 3.55 14.84 10.48
CA GLY A 232 3.41 14.94 9.02
C GLY A 232 1.97 15.23 8.62
N TYR A 233 1.46 16.39 9.03
CA TYR A 233 0.15 16.88 8.59
C TYR A 233 0.05 16.87 7.06
N ILE A 234 -1.07 16.36 6.55
CA ILE A 234 -1.37 16.26 5.13
C ILE A 234 -2.37 17.36 4.77
N ASP A 235 -1.93 18.28 3.92
CA ASP A 235 -2.70 19.42 3.41
C ASP A 235 -3.56 18.97 2.21
N ASP A 236 -4.69 18.35 2.51
CA ASP A 236 -5.55 17.72 1.51
C ASP A 236 -6.30 18.73 0.64
N ASN A 237 -6.53 19.94 1.15
CA ASN A 237 -7.24 21.02 0.45
C ASN A 237 -6.29 22.07 -0.18
N GLY A 238 -4.98 21.98 0.12
CA GLY A 238 -3.94 22.85 -0.44
C GLY A 238 -3.92 24.27 0.13
N ASP A 239 -4.65 24.53 1.22
CA ASP A 239 -4.70 25.83 1.87
C ASP A 239 -3.69 25.95 3.04
N GLY A 240 -3.09 24.84 3.45
CA GLY A 240 -2.26 24.71 4.63
C GLY A 240 -3.10 24.59 5.91
N VAL A 241 -2.52 24.93 7.06
CA VAL A 241 -3.24 24.82 8.36
C VAL A 241 -4.17 26.03 8.62
N LYS A 242 -4.74 26.67 7.59
CA LYS A 242 -5.32 28.03 7.78
C LYS A 242 -6.68 28.02 8.46
N ASP A 243 -7.52 27.01 8.22
CA ASP A 243 -8.83 26.90 8.84
C ASP A 243 -9.08 25.57 9.59
N GLY A 244 -8.18 24.59 9.43
CA GLY A 244 -8.32 23.26 10.03
C GLY A 244 -9.48 22.45 9.43
N SER A 245 -10.03 22.91 8.31
CA SER A 245 -11.10 22.29 7.55
C SER A 245 -10.53 21.41 6.44
N ASP A 246 -9.73 20.43 6.85
CA ASP A 246 -9.22 19.37 5.98
C ASP A 246 -10.04 18.09 6.14
N GLY A 247 -9.87 17.21 5.16
CA GLY A 247 -10.60 15.97 5.13
C GLY A 247 -11.94 16.09 4.42
N GLY A 248 -12.68 15.00 4.44
CA GLY A 248 -13.97 14.87 3.77
C GLY A 248 -14.09 13.51 3.07
N ALA A 249 -14.53 13.52 1.82
CA ALA A 249 -14.75 12.32 1.02
C ALA A 249 -13.61 12.08 0.03
N TYR A 250 -13.19 10.83 -0.09
CA TYR A 250 -12.10 10.39 -0.95
C TYR A 250 -12.55 9.27 -1.88
N SER A 251 -12.06 9.28 -3.13
CA SER A 251 -12.26 8.18 -4.08
C SER A 251 -11.05 8.02 -4.99
N SER A 252 -10.79 6.80 -5.47
CA SER A 252 -9.80 6.59 -6.54
C SER A 252 -10.35 6.75 -7.96
N VAL A 253 -11.67 6.85 -8.10
CA VAL A 253 -12.38 6.92 -9.39
C VAL A 253 -13.12 8.25 -9.52
N SER A 254 -14.16 8.45 -8.71
CA SER A 254 -14.98 9.65 -8.75
C SER A 254 -15.84 9.77 -7.48
N ILE A 255 -16.32 10.99 -7.20
CA ILE A 255 -17.28 11.25 -6.13
C ILE A 255 -18.51 11.88 -6.78
N LEU A 256 -19.67 11.24 -6.66
CA LEU A 256 -20.90 11.66 -7.32
C LEU A 256 -21.93 12.23 -6.34
N ASN A 257 -22.80 13.08 -6.88
CA ASN A 257 -24.03 13.54 -6.21
C ASN A 257 -23.84 14.33 -4.90
N THR A 258 -22.73 15.07 -4.80
CA THR A 258 -22.34 15.85 -3.61
C THR A 258 -23.12 17.15 -3.39
N THR A 259 -23.99 17.57 -4.31
CA THR A 259 -24.62 18.91 -4.32
C THR A 259 -25.43 19.25 -3.06
N HIS A 260 -25.87 18.23 -2.33
CA HIS A 260 -26.76 18.35 -1.18
C HIS A 260 -26.12 17.89 0.14
N VAL A 261 -24.85 17.50 0.09
CA VAL A 261 -24.13 16.90 1.21
C VAL A 261 -23.50 18.03 2.03
N ASP A 262 -23.76 18.03 3.33
CA ASP A 262 -23.20 19.02 4.25
C ASP A 262 -21.78 18.61 4.68
N GLY A 263 -20.91 19.58 4.98
CA GLY A 263 -19.51 19.34 5.36
C GLY A 263 -18.58 18.99 4.20
N ILE A 264 -19.11 18.86 2.98
CA ILE A 264 -18.33 18.71 1.75
C ILE A 264 -18.62 19.87 0.79
N ASP A 265 -17.61 20.70 0.53
CA ASP A 265 -17.75 21.79 -0.44
C ASP A 265 -17.44 21.30 -1.86
N GLY A 266 -18.44 21.42 -2.76
CA GLY A 266 -18.39 20.92 -4.14
C GLY A 266 -17.38 21.59 -5.08
N GLU A 267 -16.62 22.60 -4.63
CA GLU A 267 -15.50 23.20 -5.37
C GLU A 267 -14.22 23.24 -4.48
N SER A 268 -13.59 22.05 -4.35
CA SER A 268 -12.16 21.80 -4.05
C SER A 268 -11.61 21.87 -2.62
N GLY A 269 -12.44 21.81 -1.58
CA GLY A 269 -11.93 21.71 -0.19
C GLY A 269 -11.90 20.28 0.38
N SER A 270 -13.01 19.54 0.21
CA SER A 270 -13.29 18.34 1.00
C SER A 270 -13.73 17.13 0.15
N SER A 271 -13.61 17.24 -1.17
CA SER A 271 -13.80 16.16 -2.15
C SER A 271 -12.47 15.85 -2.81
N HIS A 272 -11.91 14.67 -2.59
CA HIS A 272 -10.57 14.30 -3.05
C HIS A 272 -10.63 13.08 -3.96
N VAL A 273 -10.51 13.31 -5.28
CA VAL A 273 -10.38 12.24 -6.26
C VAL A 273 -8.90 12.07 -6.62
N THR A 274 -8.33 10.91 -6.31
CA THR A 274 -6.91 10.61 -6.55
C THR A 274 -6.77 9.21 -7.11
N SER A 275 -6.08 9.00 -8.24
CA SER A 275 -5.93 7.67 -8.86
C SER A 275 -5.24 6.60 -7.98
N ASN A 276 -4.73 6.97 -6.80
CA ASN A 276 -4.09 6.07 -5.87
C ASN A 276 -5.12 5.26 -5.10
N VAL A 277 -5.01 3.93 -5.20
CA VAL A 277 -5.73 2.95 -4.40
C VAL A 277 -5.00 2.78 -3.06
N VAL A 278 -5.73 2.86 -1.96
CA VAL A 278 -5.19 2.57 -0.61
C VAL A 278 -5.31 1.07 -0.37
N LYS A 279 -4.19 0.36 -0.28
CA LYS A 279 -4.20 -1.09 -0.11
C LYS A 279 -4.71 -1.46 1.29
N MET A 280 -5.71 -2.33 1.35
CA MET A 280 -6.11 -2.93 2.62
C MET A 280 -5.00 -3.84 3.15
N PRO A 281 -4.87 -3.96 4.48
CA PRO A 281 -4.24 -5.12 5.12
C PRO A 281 -4.81 -6.43 4.57
N ASN A 282 -4.17 -7.54 4.89
CA ASN A 282 -4.71 -8.86 4.62
C ASN A 282 -4.57 -9.70 5.90
N LEU A 283 -5.69 -10.31 6.34
CA LEU A 283 -5.76 -11.14 7.54
C LEU A 283 -5.72 -12.65 7.29
N GLU A 284 -5.33 -13.12 6.11
CA GLU A 284 -5.26 -14.55 5.82
C GLU A 284 -4.34 -15.29 6.81
N GLN A 285 -3.16 -14.71 7.07
CA GLN A 285 -2.21 -15.25 8.04
C GLN A 285 -2.25 -14.49 9.36
N LEU A 286 -2.77 -15.15 10.41
CA LEU A 286 -2.88 -14.58 11.76
C LEU A 286 -1.66 -14.81 12.66
N ASP A 287 -0.66 -15.57 12.20
CA ASP A 287 0.51 -15.98 13.00
C ASP A 287 1.27 -14.81 13.65
N PHE A 288 1.37 -13.70 12.94
CA PHE A 288 2.00 -12.49 13.46
C PHE A 288 1.25 -11.94 14.68
N TYR A 289 -0.08 -11.95 14.64
CA TYR A 289 -0.93 -11.52 15.74
C TYR A 289 -0.94 -12.56 16.87
N GLU A 290 -0.86 -13.86 16.57
CA GLU A 290 -0.70 -14.91 17.60
C GLU A 290 0.59 -14.72 18.40
N GLN A 291 1.71 -14.45 17.71
CA GLN A 291 2.99 -14.17 18.39
C GLN A 291 2.92 -12.91 19.24
N ARG A 292 2.25 -11.86 18.75
CA ARG A 292 2.05 -10.62 19.50
C ARG A 292 1.20 -10.86 20.75
N ALA A 293 0.11 -11.62 20.63
CA ALA A 293 -0.76 -12.01 21.74
C ALA A 293 0.02 -12.75 22.83
N ARG A 294 0.81 -13.76 22.43
CA ARG A 294 1.66 -14.54 23.34
C ARG A 294 2.74 -13.67 23.99
N ALA A 295 3.42 -12.84 23.22
CA ALA A 295 4.48 -11.96 23.72
C ALA A 295 3.98 -10.95 24.76
N ARG A 296 2.72 -10.51 24.63
CA ARG A 296 2.09 -9.57 25.56
C ARG A 296 1.31 -10.23 26.69
N SER A 297 1.26 -11.57 26.74
CA SER A 297 0.41 -12.31 27.67
C SER A 297 -1.04 -11.81 27.62
N ALA A 298 -1.53 -11.61 26.39
CA ALA A 298 -2.88 -11.13 26.16
C ALA A 298 -3.93 -12.12 26.68
N SER A 299 -5.12 -11.61 27.01
CA SER A 299 -6.24 -12.42 27.46
C SER A 299 -7.58 -11.79 27.12
N ILE A 300 -8.61 -12.63 27.07
CA ILE A 300 -10.00 -12.21 26.92
C ILE A 300 -10.90 -13.07 27.81
N GLY A 301 -11.98 -12.48 28.32
CA GLY A 301 -12.94 -13.20 29.12
C GLY A 301 -14.16 -12.37 29.45
N VAL A 302 -15.03 -12.92 30.29
CA VAL A 302 -16.13 -12.17 30.91
C VAL A 302 -15.93 -12.21 32.42
N GLU A 303 -15.93 -11.03 33.04
CA GLU A 303 -15.64 -10.89 34.46
C GLU A 303 -16.48 -11.86 35.31
N GLY A 304 -15.84 -12.57 36.24
CA GLY A 304 -16.53 -13.54 37.11
C GLY A 304 -17.06 -14.80 36.43
N SER A 305 -16.92 -14.95 35.11
CA SER A 305 -17.38 -16.13 34.35
C SER A 305 -16.21 -17.00 33.89
N PHE A 306 -15.37 -16.49 32.99
CA PHE A 306 -14.26 -17.23 32.39
C PHE A 306 -13.20 -16.28 31.85
N GLU A 307 -11.99 -16.81 31.63
CA GLU A 307 -10.89 -16.11 30.96
C GLU A 307 -10.09 -17.15 30.15
N VAL A 308 -9.73 -16.79 28.92
CA VAL A 308 -8.86 -17.56 28.04
C VAL A 308 -7.63 -16.74 27.67
N ALA A 309 -6.56 -17.44 27.28
CA ALA A 309 -5.35 -16.80 26.79
C ALA A 309 -5.60 -16.09 25.44
N GLY A 310 -4.67 -15.23 25.03
CA GLY A 310 -4.79 -14.42 23.81
C GLY A 310 -4.75 -15.19 22.48
N VAL A 311 -4.73 -16.53 22.49
CA VAL A 311 -4.94 -17.36 21.30
C VAL A 311 -5.94 -18.45 21.67
N VAL A 312 -7.07 -18.49 20.97
CA VAL A 312 -8.18 -19.42 21.20
C VAL A 312 -8.26 -20.42 20.05
N GLY A 313 -8.39 -21.71 20.39
CA GLY A 313 -8.42 -22.82 19.44
C GLY A 313 -7.02 -23.34 19.05
N ASP A 314 -5.99 -22.99 19.82
CA ASP A 314 -4.62 -23.47 19.59
C ASP A 314 -4.34 -24.85 20.18
N ASP A 315 -5.15 -25.29 21.15
CA ASP A 315 -5.22 -26.67 21.63
C ASP A 315 -6.27 -27.46 20.81
N PRO A 316 -5.94 -28.64 20.26
CA PRO A 316 -6.90 -29.51 19.57
C PRO A 316 -8.14 -29.91 20.39
N ALA A 317 -8.10 -29.80 21.73
CA ALA A 317 -9.23 -30.07 22.62
C ALA A 317 -10.06 -28.83 22.97
N GLU A 318 -9.63 -27.63 22.57
CA GLU A 318 -10.35 -26.38 22.81
C GLU A 318 -11.31 -26.08 21.65
N PRO A 319 -12.52 -25.54 21.92
CA PRO A 319 -13.35 -24.99 20.86
C PRO A 319 -12.63 -23.89 20.08
N GLN A 320 -12.80 -23.88 18.75
CA GLN A 320 -12.14 -22.88 17.90
C GLN A 320 -12.87 -21.54 17.87
N ASN A 321 -14.16 -21.52 18.22
CA ASN A 321 -14.99 -20.32 18.19
C ASN A 321 -15.16 -19.76 19.60
N LEU A 322 -15.46 -18.46 19.69
CA LEU A 322 -15.60 -17.75 20.95
C LEU A 322 -16.95 -17.02 21.05
N TYR A 323 -17.65 -17.20 22.16
CA TYR A 323 -18.90 -16.51 22.48
C TYR A 323 -18.74 -15.63 23.72
N LEU A 324 -19.08 -14.35 23.58
CA LEU A 324 -18.86 -13.31 24.59
C LEU A 324 -20.09 -12.43 24.77
N VAL A 325 -20.74 -12.52 25.92
CA VAL A 325 -21.78 -11.54 26.29
C VAL A 325 -21.38 -10.83 27.58
N GLY A 326 -21.10 -9.54 27.47
CA GLY A 326 -20.79 -8.66 28.60
C GLY A 326 -22.04 -8.01 29.18
N THR A 327 -22.04 -7.81 30.50
CA THR A 327 -23.08 -7.04 31.21
C THR A 327 -22.45 -5.87 31.95
N PRO A 328 -23.22 -4.86 32.40
CA PRO A 328 -22.65 -3.77 33.18
C PRO A 328 -21.89 -4.25 34.43
N GLU A 329 -22.38 -5.31 35.08
CA GLU A 329 -21.76 -5.87 36.28
C GLU A 329 -20.62 -6.85 35.97
N ASN A 330 -20.63 -7.45 34.78
CA ASN A 330 -19.63 -8.42 34.34
C ASN A 330 -19.29 -8.14 32.87
N PRO A 331 -18.48 -7.12 32.57
CA PRO A 331 -18.11 -6.79 31.19
C PRO A 331 -17.20 -7.86 30.59
N ILE A 332 -17.10 -7.83 29.26
CA ILE A 332 -16.02 -8.50 28.53
C ILE A 332 -14.72 -7.78 28.90
N LEU A 333 -13.75 -8.51 29.43
CA LEU A 333 -12.44 -8.01 29.80
C LEU A 333 -11.46 -8.30 28.67
N LEU A 334 -10.89 -7.24 28.07
CA LEU A 334 -9.95 -7.33 26.97
C LEU A 334 -8.58 -6.78 27.39
N ASN A 335 -7.53 -7.57 27.19
CA ASN A 335 -6.15 -7.17 27.49
C ASN A 335 -5.23 -7.53 26.32
N GLY A 336 -4.97 -6.56 25.46
CA GLY A 336 -4.11 -6.70 24.29
C GLY A 336 -4.78 -7.42 23.10
N PRO A 337 -4.00 -7.78 22.07
CA PRO A 337 -4.52 -8.46 20.89
C PRO A 337 -4.82 -9.93 21.21
N VAL A 338 -5.99 -10.39 20.81
CA VAL A 338 -6.46 -11.77 20.96
C VAL A 338 -6.73 -12.32 19.56
N VAL A 339 -6.30 -13.56 19.32
CA VAL A 339 -6.57 -14.29 18.08
C VAL A 339 -7.54 -15.43 18.38
N VAL A 340 -8.63 -15.51 17.62
CA VAL A 340 -9.58 -16.61 17.64
C VAL A 340 -9.51 -17.30 16.30
N ARG A 341 -9.09 -18.57 16.27
CA ARG A 341 -8.89 -19.30 15.00
C ARG A 341 -10.18 -19.55 14.22
N GLY A 342 -11.30 -19.69 14.93
CA GLY A 342 -12.64 -19.75 14.34
C GLY A 342 -13.35 -18.40 14.38
N SER A 343 -14.67 -18.46 14.51
CA SER A 343 -15.57 -17.30 14.56
C SER A 343 -15.76 -16.73 15.97
N VAL A 344 -16.21 -15.49 16.04
CA VAL A 344 -16.53 -14.80 17.30
C VAL A 344 -17.97 -14.34 17.27
N ILE A 345 -18.73 -14.60 18.33
CA ILE A 345 -20.02 -13.94 18.60
C ILE A 345 -19.83 -13.07 19.82
N LEU A 346 -20.15 -11.77 19.72
CA LEU A 346 -20.07 -10.87 20.86
C LEU A 346 -21.22 -9.86 20.96
N SER A 347 -21.51 -9.45 22.19
CA SER A 347 -22.37 -8.31 22.50
C SER A 347 -22.16 -7.80 23.94
N GLY A 348 -22.73 -6.63 24.23
CA GLY A 348 -22.81 -6.02 25.55
C GLY A 348 -21.63 -5.14 25.89
N TYR A 349 -21.28 -5.12 27.18
CA TYR A 349 -20.28 -4.18 27.72
C TYR A 349 -18.87 -4.72 27.60
N VAL A 350 -17.94 -3.88 27.17
CA VAL A 350 -16.51 -4.20 27.01
C VAL A 350 -15.67 -3.27 27.87
N SER A 351 -14.63 -3.79 28.51
CA SER A 351 -13.64 -3.01 29.24
C SER A 351 -12.22 -3.48 29.00
N GLY A 352 -11.28 -2.55 29.03
CA GLY A 352 -9.87 -2.76 28.69
C GLY A 352 -9.56 -2.32 27.26
N GLN A 353 -8.38 -2.70 26.78
CA GLN A 353 -7.83 -2.23 25.51
C GLN A 353 -7.27 -3.40 24.72
N GLY A 354 -7.67 -3.53 23.46
CA GLY A 354 -7.08 -4.50 22.55
C GLY A 354 -7.88 -4.69 21.28
N SER A 355 -7.68 -5.85 20.66
CA SER A 355 -8.40 -6.28 19.47
C SER A 355 -8.64 -7.77 19.45
N ILE A 356 -9.66 -8.18 18.71
CA ILE A 356 -9.99 -9.56 18.41
C ILE A 356 -9.77 -9.78 16.91
N TYR A 357 -8.80 -10.62 16.58
CA TYR A 357 -8.55 -11.13 15.24
C TYR A 357 -9.23 -12.47 15.09
N SER A 358 -10.21 -12.59 14.18
CA SER A 358 -10.93 -13.83 13.93
C SER A 358 -10.52 -14.45 12.61
N GLY A 359 -10.19 -15.75 12.61
CA GLY A 359 -9.98 -16.53 11.39
C GLY A 359 -11.28 -16.85 10.65
N GLY A 360 -12.43 -16.68 11.31
CA GLY A 360 -13.76 -16.79 10.70
C GLY A 360 -14.48 -15.44 10.63
N ASN A 361 -15.81 -15.52 10.63
CA ASN A 361 -16.68 -14.36 10.78
C ASN A 361 -16.67 -13.81 12.22
N ILE A 362 -16.88 -12.51 12.36
CA ILE A 362 -17.28 -11.87 13.61
C ILE A 362 -18.75 -11.50 13.54
N TYR A 363 -19.52 -11.96 14.52
CA TYR A 363 -20.95 -11.71 14.68
C TYR A 363 -21.18 -10.74 15.84
N ILE A 364 -21.83 -9.63 15.57
CA ILE A 364 -22.24 -8.65 16.58
C ILE A 364 -23.73 -8.84 16.83
N ALA A 365 -24.03 -9.51 17.93
CA ALA A 365 -25.37 -10.03 18.20
C ALA A 365 -26.31 -8.98 18.82
N ASP A 366 -25.77 -7.95 19.47
CA ASP A 366 -26.51 -6.83 20.06
C ASP A 366 -25.55 -5.64 20.25
N ASP A 367 -26.01 -4.56 20.89
CA ASP A 367 -25.19 -3.39 21.23
C ASP A 367 -23.81 -3.76 21.79
N VAL A 368 -22.76 -3.06 21.34
CA VAL A 368 -21.40 -3.17 21.89
C VAL A 368 -21.03 -1.82 22.48
N ILE A 369 -20.76 -1.80 23.79
CA ILE A 369 -20.64 -0.55 24.55
C ILE A 369 -19.36 -0.56 25.40
N TYR A 370 -18.57 0.50 25.30
CA TYR A 370 -17.45 0.71 26.21
C TYR A 370 -17.93 1.02 27.63
N MET A 371 -17.43 0.29 28.62
CA MET A 371 -17.68 0.55 30.04
C MET A 371 -17.08 1.89 30.50
N ASN A 372 -15.87 2.18 30.02
CA ASN A 372 -15.06 3.36 30.30
C ASN A 372 -14.51 3.94 28.99
N GLY A 373 -15.40 4.30 28.07
CA GLY A 373 -15.04 4.95 26.81
C GLY A 373 -14.53 6.39 26.99
N PRO A 374 -14.07 7.03 25.89
CA PRO A 374 -13.75 8.46 25.86
C PRO A 374 -14.86 9.35 26.43
N GLU A 375 -14.50 10.46 27.08
CA GLU A 375 -15.48 11.37 27.70
C GLU A 375 -16.38 12.09 26.68
N SER A 376 -15.83 12.32 25.49
CA SER A 376 -16.57 12.76 24.31
C SER A 376 -16.23 11.85 23.14
N VAL A 377 -17.19 11.66 22.25
CA VAL A 377 -17.02 10.82 21.04
C VAL A 377 -15.95 11.40 20.10
N ARG A 378 -15.76 12.72 20.12
CA ARG A 378 -14.86 13.47 19.25
C ARG A 378 -14.15 14.59 20.02
N PRO A 379 -12.99 15.07 19.53
CA PRO A 379 -12.39 16.32 19.98
C PRO A 379 -13.35 17.52 19.80
N SER A 380 -13.09 18.61 20.52
CA SER A 380 -13.93 19.82 20.44
C SER A 380 -13.69 20.66 19.17
N SER A 381 -12.61 20.38 18.44
CA SER A 381 -12.14 21.05 17.24
C SER A 381 -11.19 20.12 16.48
N ASN A 382 -11.08 20.31 15.17
CA ASN A 382 -10.21 19.53 14.29
C ASN A 382 -8.75 20.01 14.25
N ASP A 383 -8.42 21.10 14.93
CA ASP A 383 -7.02 21.56 14.99
C ASP A 383 -6.13 20.52 15.70
N GLN A 384 -4.89 20.39 15.22
CA GLN A 384 -3.96 19.36 15.70
C GLN A 384 -3.86 19.32 17.23
N GLN A 385 -3.76 20.47 17.90
CA GLN A 385 -3.59 20.51 19.35
C GLN A 385 -4.82 19.96 20.08
N SER A 386 -6.02 20.35 19.66
CA SER A 386 -7.28 19.83 20.25
C SER A 386 -7.41 18.31 20.06
N VAL A 387 -7.00 17.80 18.91
CA VAL A 387 -6.98 16.34 18.64
C VAL A 387 -5.95 15.63 19.52
N GLU A 388 -4.72 16.13 19.60
CA GLU A 388 -3.66 15.56 20.44
C GLU A 388 -4.02 15.56 21.93
N ASP A 389 -4.68 16.63 22.42
CA ASP A 389 -5.17 16.74 23.79
C ASP A 389 -6.25 15.69 24.07
N TRP A 390 -7.26 15.57 23.18
CA TRP A 390 -8.31 14.55 23.30
C TRP A 390 -7.73 13.13 23.26
N ARG A 391 -6.74 12.86 22.41
CA ARG A 391 -6.05 11.56 22.35
C ARG A 391 -5.30 11.25 23.64
N SER A 392 -4.64 12.25 24.22
CA SER A 392 -3.94 12.12 25.50
C SER A 392 -4.92 11.74 26.62
N GLU A 393 -6.05 12.43 26.71
CA GLU A 393 -7.13 12.17 27.69
C GLU A 393 -7.82 10.81 27.49
N SER A 394 -7.89 10.34 26.25
CA SER A 394 -8.54 9.08 25.87
C SER A 394 -7.60 7.87 25.84
N SER A 395 -6.29 8.06 26.02
CA SER A 395 -5.26 7.02 25.83
C SER A 395 -5.41 5.79 26.73
N GLY A 396 -6.00 5.93 27.92
CA GLY A 396 -6.26 4.83 28.85
C GLY A 396 -7.73 4.40 28.92
N ARG A 397 -8.58 4.89 28.00
CA ARG A 397 -9.99 4.52 27.91
C ARG A 397 -10.16 3.25 27.10
N ASP A 398 -11.31 2.62 27.25
CA ASP A 398 -11.58 1.34 26.59
C ASP A 398 -11.48 1.48 25.06
N SER A 399 -10.99 0.43 24.42
CA SER A 399 -10.82 0.33 22.96
C SER A 399 -10.93 -1.11 22.52
N LEU A 400 -11.71 -1.34 21.47
CA LEU A 400 -11.92 -2.65 20.87
C LEU A 400 -11.69 -2.57 19.36
N GLY A 401 -10.78 -3.39 18.86
CA GLY A 401 -10.71 -3.74 17.43
C GLY A 401 -11.44 -5.07 17.17
N LEU A 402 -12.27 -5.14 16.14
CA LEU A 402 -12.92 -6.34 15.65
C LEU A 402 -12.50 -6.57 14.21
N PHE A 403 -11.58 -7.50 14.01
CA PHE A 403 -10.88 -7.70 12.75
C PHE A 403 -11.12 -9.13 12.27
N ALA A 404 -11.99 -9.29 11.28
CA ALA A 404 -12.38 -10.58 10.72
C ALA A 404 -11.58 -10.88 9.45
N ARG A 405 -11.08 -12.11 9.33
CA ARG A 405 -10.55 -12.62 8.06
C ARG A 405 -11.65 -12.78 7.04
N GLU A 406 -12.81 -13.28 7.46
CA GLU A 406 -13.98 -13.47 6.59
C GLU A 406 -14.87 -12.22 6.70
N HIS A 407 -16.12 -12.33 7.18
CA HIS A 407 -17.10 -11.23 7.22
C HIS A 407 -17.32 -10.66 8.62
N ILE A 408 -17.86 -9.44 8.69
CA ILE A 408 -18.53 -8.93 9.90
C ILE A 408 -20.04 -8.93 9.66
N VAL A 409 -20.78 -9.56 10.57
CA VAL A 409 -22.24 -9.74 10.49
C VAL A 409 -22.88 -9.09 11.71
N VAL A 410 -23.76 -8.11 11.51
CA VAL A 410 -24.40 -7.34 12.58
C VAL A 410 -25.91 -7.49 12.55
N GLY A 411 -26.49 -7.75 13.72
CA GLY A 411 -27.92 -8.03 13.89
C GLY A 411 -28.27 -9.51 13.67
N ASP A 412 -29.56 -9.82 13.68
CA ASP A 412 -30.03 -11.21 13.52
C ASP A 412 -30.04 -11.62 12.04
N PHE A 413 -28.96 -12.25 11.57
CA PHE A 413 -28.92 -12.73 10.18
C PHE A 413 -29.92 -13.85 9.89
N THR A 414 -30.53 -14.49 10.89
CA THR A 414 -31.52 -15.55 10.65
C THR A 414 -32.91 -15.00 10.39
N ASP A 415 -33.12 -13.70 10.58
CA ASP A 415 -34.38 -13.01 10.29
C ASP A 415 -34.60 -12.83 8.77
N ASP A 416 -35.84 -13.06 8.33
CA ASP A 416 -36.21 -12.98 6.91
C ASP A 416 -36.02 -11.56 6.34
N TRP A 417 -36.29 -10.51 7.13
CA TRP A 417 -36.11 -9.13 6.70
C TRP A 417 -34.63 -8.76 6.61
N TRP A 418 -33.81 -9.26 7.54
CA TRP A 418 -32.35 -9.14 7.44
C TRP A 418 -31.85 -9.75 6.13
N GLN A 419 -32.22 -11.01 5.87
CA GLN A 419 -31.81 -11.76 4.69
C GLN A 419 -32.25 -11.08 3.38
N GLU A 420 -33.50 -10.63 3.30
CA GLU A 420 -34.03 -9.97 2.09
C GLU A 420 -33.24 -8.68 1.75
N ASN A 421 -33.00 -7.82 2.75
CA ASN A 421 -32.35 -6.54 2.52
C ASN A 421 -30.86 -6.70 2.22
N VAL A 422 -30.16 -7.57 2.95
CA VAL A 422 -28.74 -7.80 2.71
C VAL A 422 -28.52 -8.52 1.38
N ALA A 423 -29.33 -9.52 1.04
CA ALA A 423 -29.19 -10.24 -0.24
C ALA A 423 -29.36 -9.32 -1.44
N ALA A 424 -30.25 -8.32 -1.36
CA ALA A 424 -30.44 -7.34 -2.43
C ALA A 424 -29.18 -6.51 -2.69
N TRP A 425 -28.47 -6.12 -1.64
CA TRP A 425 -27.24 -5.33 -1.75
C TRP A 425 -26.01 -6.17 -2.06
N VAL A 426 -25.85 -7.33 -1.42
CA VAL A 426 -24.75 -8.27 -1.72
C VAL A 426 -24.79 -8.73 -3.18
N GLY A 427 -25.99 -8.95 -3.75
CA GLY A 427 -26.15 -9.31 -5.15
C GLY A 427 -26.13 -8.15 -6.14
N HIS A 428 -25.89 -6.91 -5.68
CA HIS A 428 -25.88 -5.73 -6.55
C HIS A 428 -24.56 -5.62 -7.33
N ASP A 429 -24.60 -5.09 -8.55
CA ASP A 429 -23.41 -4.96 -9.41
C ASP A 429 -22.30 -4.09 -8.77
N LEU A 430 -22.69 -3.12 -7.93
CA LEU A 430 -21.77 -2.28 -7.16
C LEU A 430 -21.10 -3.00 -5.97
N ASN A 431 -21.51 -4.22 -5.66
CA ASN A 431 -20.88 -5.10 -4.66
C ASN A 431 -20.24 -6.33 -5.32
N LYS A 432 -20.23 -6.38 -6.66
CA LYS A 432 -19.56 -7.44 -7.40
C LYS A 432 -18.09 -7.42 -6.99
N SER A 433 -17.60 -8.54 -6.46
CA SER A 433 -16.25 -8.67 -5.93
C SER A 433 -15.57 -9.97 -6.34
N SER A 434 -15.98 -10.54 -7.48
CA SER A 434 -15.34 -11.76 -7.98
C SER A 434 -13.86 -11.48 -8.26
N GLU A 435 -13.01 -12.47 -8.04
CA GLU A 435 -11.58 -12.43 -8.32
C GLU A 435 -11.28 -12.65 -9.81
N ASP A 436 -11.99 -11.89 -10.62
CA ASP A 436 -11.85 -11.70 -12.06
C ASP A 436 -12.19 -10.21 -12.24
N ALA A 437 -11.34 -9.38 -11.63
CA ALA A 437 -11.60 -7.99 -11.28
C ALA A 437 -10.75 -7.01 -12.08
N GLY A 438 -9.94 -7.52 -13.01
CA GLY A 438 -9.00 -6.73 -13.77
C GLY A 438 -7.78 -6.29 -12.95
N ILE A 439 -6.92 -5.52 -13.61
CA ILE A 439 -5.59 -5.13 -13.11
C ILE A 439 -5.63 -4.34 -11.80
N ASP A 440 -6.72 -3.63 -11.52
CA ASP A 440 -6.81 -2.80 -10.33
C ASP A 440 -7.51 -3.47 -9.15
N GLY A 441 -8.06 -4.67 -9.35
CA GLY A 441 -8.76 -5.45 -8.35
C GLY A 441 -10.10 -4.86 -7.93
N ILE A 442 -10.67 -3.92 -8.70
CA ILE A 442 -11.93 -3.23 -8.37
C ILE A 442 -12.86 -3.26 -9.58
N GLN A 443 -13.86 -4.13 -9.50
CA GLN A 443 -14.81 -4.34 -10.59
C GLN A 443 -15.58 -3.07 -10.98
N ASN A 444 -15.74 -2.88 -12.30
CA ASN A 444 -16.49 -1.81 -12.97
C ASN A 444 -15.89 -0.38 -12.89
N THR A 445 -14.58 -0.16 -12.75
CA THR A 445 -14.05 1.17 -12.35
C THR A 445 -13.14 1.93 -13.33
N ARG A 446 -12.62 1.34 -14.40
CA ARG A 446 -11.57 1.95 -15.24
C ARG A 446 -11.84 1.90 -16.74
N GLU A 447 -11.33 2.92 -17.42
CA GLU A 447 -11.23 2.95 -18.88
C GLU A 447 -10.34 1.84 -19.41
N GLY A 448 -10.74 1.28 -20.54
CA GLY A 448 -9.96 0.29 -21.25
C GLY A 448 -8.67 0.83 -21.86
N PRO A 449 -7.90 -0.02 -22.55
CA PRO A 449 -6.73 0.41 -23.32
C PRO A 449 -7.00 1.54 -24.34
N ASP A 450 -8.25 1.76 -24.74
CA ASP A 450 -8.64 2.87 -25.60
C ASP A 450 -8.77 4.24 -24.89
N GLY A 451 -8.81 4.26 -23.56
CA GLY A 451 -8.94 5.46 -22.74
C GLY A 451 -10.30 6.15 -22.86
N ILE A 452 -11.40 5.38 -23.03
CA ILE A 452 -12.76 5.91 -23.11
C ILE A 452 -13.69 5.11 -22.18
N LEU A 453 -14.18 5.75 -21.10
CA LEU A 453 -15.20 5.17 -20.21
C LEU A 453 -16.51 4.82 -20.97
N GLY A 454 -17.13 3.71 -20.59
CA GLY A 454 -18.34 3.12 -21.15
C GLY A 454 -18.11 2.27 -22.40
N THR A 455 -16.90 1.81 -22.65
CA THR A 455 -16.56 0.94 -23.80
C THR A 455 -16.46 -0.53 -23.40
N ALA A 456 -16.29 -1.41 -24.39
CA ALA A 456 -16.27 -2.86 -24.13
C ALA A 456 -14.91 -3.37 -23.66
N ASP A 457 -13.89 -2.52 -23.66
CA ASP A 457 -12.54 -2.82 -23.20
C ASP A 457 -12.19 -2.17 -21.85
N ASP A 458 -13.14 -1.45 -21.25
CA ASP A 458 -13.10 -1.00 -19.85
C ASP A 458 -12.79 -2.15 -18.91
N ASP A 459 -12.08 -1.82 -17.83
CA ASP A 459 -11.59 -2.77 -16.84
C ASP A 459 -10.79 -3.92 -17.46
N PHE A 460 -9.65 -3.59 -18.08
CA PHE A 460 -8.81 -4.57 -18.78
C PHE A 460 -8.48 -5.80 -17.91
N LEU A 461 -8.78 -7.00 -18.47
CA LEU A 461 -8.77 -8.34 -17.84
C LEU A 461 -9.95 -8.67 -16.93
N GLU A 462 -10.89 -7.76 -16.67
CA GLU A 462 -12.12 -8.08 -15.92
C GLU A 462 -13.07 -8.96 -16.75
N ASP A 463 -13.67 -9.95 -16.08
CA ASP A 463 -14.62 -10.92 -16.64
C ASP A 463 -14.10 -11.65 -17.90
N ASP A 464 -12.79 -11.79 -18.04
CA ASP A 464 -12.18 -12.46 -19.19
C ASP A 464 -12.14 -13.99 -19.02
N GLY A 465 -12.52 -14.47 -17.83
CA GLY A 465 -12.55 -15.88 -17.43
C GLY A 465 -11.17 -16.45 -17.10
N VAL A 466 -10.17 -15.60 -16.92
CA VAL A 466 -8.78 -15.96 -16.57
C VAL A 466 -8.38 -15.24 -15.29
N TRP A 467 -8.32 -16.01 -14.20
CA TRP A 467 -7.78 -15.53 -12.94
C TRP A 467 -6.28 -15.23 -13.06
N THR A 468 -5.95 -13.94 -13.09
CA THR A 468 -4.62 -13.42 -13.34
C THR A 468 -3.86 -13.21 -12.03
N VAL A 469 -3.10 -14.21 -11.63
CA VAL A 469 -2.31 -14.22 -10.39
C VAL A 469 -0.85 -14.56 -10.63
N SER A 470 0.00 -14.27 -9.64
CA SER A 470 1.41 -14.67 -9.66
C SER A 470 1.59 -15.99 -8.91
N HIS A 471 2.55 -16.80 -9.36
CA HIS A 471 2.88 -18.08 -8.74
C HIS A 471 4.33 -18.09 -8.30
N TYR A 472 4.61 -18.79 -7.20
CA TYR A 472 5.98 -19.09 -6.82
C TYR A 472 6.68 -19.88 -7.93
N THR A 473 7.92 -19.53 -8.23
CA THR A 473 8.72 -20.13 -9.29
C THR A 473 9.81 -21.04 -8.74
N GLU A 474 10.44 -21.84 -9.61
CA GLU A 474 11.64 -22.60 -9.24
C GLU A 474 12.80 -21.68 -8.85
N GLU A 475 12.88 -20.48 -9.44
CA GLU A 475 13.88 -19.48 -9.09
C GLU A 475 13.68 -18.98 -7.64
N ASP A 476 12.42 -18.78 -7.22
CA ASP A 476 12.11 -18.39 -5.84
C ASP A 476 12.51 -19.48 -4.84
N ALA A 477 12.37 -20.76 -5.22
CA ALA A 477 12.84 -21.89 -4.41
C ALA A 477 14.37 -21.90 -4.29
N GLU A 478 15.09 -21.68 -5.38
CA GLU A 478 16.55 -21.60 -5.40
C GLU A 478 17.07 -20.45 -4.52
N ARG A 479 16.32 -19.33 -4.48
CA ARG A 479 16.59 -18.16 -3.64
C ARG A 479 16.13 -18.33 -2.18
N ASN A 480 15.44 -19.42 -1.82
CA ASN A 480 14.82 -19.66 -0.51
C ASN A 480 13.81 -18.57 -0.11
N LEU A 481 13.04 -18.06 -1.08
CA LEU A 481 12.03 -17.03 -0.87
C LEU A 481 10.63 -17.61 -0.61
N ILE A 482 10.42 -18.88 -0.92
CA ILE A 482 9.13 -19.55 -0.74
C ILE A 482 8.87 -19.79 0.75
N PRO A 483 7.73 -19.32 1.31
CA PRO A 483 7.37 -19.57 2.71
C PRO A 483 7.23 -21.05 3.05
N GLU A 484 7.40 -21.39 4.33
CA GLU A 484 7.18 -22.75 4.82
C GLU A 484 5.74 -23.21 4.49
N GLY A 485 5.63 -24.41 3.90
CA GLY A 485 4.34 -24.98 3.50
C GLY A 485 3.89 -24.66 2.08
N LYS A 486 4.60 -23.77 1.36
CA LYS A 486 4.35 -23.47 -0.07
C LYS A 486 5.42 -24.10 -0.97
N VAL A 487 5.11 -24.26 -2.25
CA VAL A 487 6.01 -24.82 -3.28
C VAL A 487 5.88 -24.07 -4.62
N PRO A 488 6.85 -24.22 -5.55
CA PRO A 488 6.70 -23.69 -6.90
C PRO A 488 5.38 -24.13 -7.55
N GLY A 489 4.67 -23.18 -8.15
CA GLY A 489 3.34 -23.33 -8.74
C GLY A 489 2.19 -22.92 -7.83
N ASP A 490 2.39 -22.80 -6.52
CA ASP A 490 1.37 -22.23 -5.62
C ASP A 490 1.21 -20.72 -5.92
N VAL A 491 -0.01 -20.21 -5.74
CA VAL A 491 -0.33 -18.77 -5.87
C VAL A 491 0.40 -18.01 -4.76
N ILE A 492 0.97 -16.84 -5.13
CA ILE A 492 1.53 -15.89 -4.18
C ILE A 492 0.34 -15.12 -3.57
N PRO A 493 0.11 -15.25 -2.24
CA PRO A 493 -1.00 -14.58 -1.55
C PRO A 493 -1.08 -13.08 -1.83
N GLY A 494 -2.26 -12.59 -2.23
CA GLY A 494 -2.52 -11.16 -2.42
C GLY A 494 -2.00 -10.60 -3.74
N SER A 495 -1.66 -11.48 -4.71
CA SER A 495 -1.05 -11.11 -5.98
C SER A 495 -2.05 -11.08 -7.13
N GLY A 496 -1.97 -10.05 -7.97
CA GLY A 496 -2.90 -9.89 -9.09
C GLY A 496 -4.35 -9.83 -8.60
N GLU A 497 -5.17 -10.77 -9.09
CA GLU A 497 -6.60 -10.86 -8.77
C GLU A 497 -6.93 -11.73 -7.55
N ASP A 498 -5.94 -12.33 -6.88
CA ASP A 498 -6.07 -12.93 -5.54
C ASP A 498 -6.11 -11.79 -4.51
N ILE A 499 -7.29 -11.20 -4.32
CA ILE A 499 -7.47 -9.91 -3.65
C ILE A 499 -7.60 -10.09 -2.14
N ASP A 500 -8.18 -11.20 -1.68
CA ASP A 500 -8.23 -11.56 -0.27
C ASP A 500 -6.98 -12.32 0.20
N GLY A 501 -6.16 -12.80 -0.74
CA GLY A 501 -4.87 -13.44 -0.55
C GLY A 501 -4.91 -14.82 0.07
N ASP A 502 -6.02 -15.55 -0.05
CA ASP A 502 -6.08 -16.95 0.38
C ASP A 502 -5.38 -17.90 -0.62
N GLY A 503 -5.16 -17.42 -1.86
CA GLY A 503 -4.52 -18.17 -2.93
C GLY A 503 -5.45 -19.15 -3.66
N ASP A 504 -6.76 -19.03 -3.46
CA ASP A 504 -7.83 -19.69 -4.18
C ASP A 504 -8.73 -18.65 -4.90
N TYR A 505 -9.36 -19.04 -6.00
CA TYR A 505 -10.24 -18.12 -6.73
C TYR A 505 -11.56 -17.94 -5.99
N ASP A 506 -11.90 -16.68 -5.71
CA ASP A 506 -13.16 -16.32 -5.06
C ASP A 506 -14.21 -15.68 -5.97
N GLY A 507 -15.47 -16.05 -5.70
CA GLY A 507 -16.63 -15.43 -6.31
C GLY A 507 -17.07 -14.17 -5.58
N THR A 508 -18.16 -13.55 -6.04
CA THR A 508 -18.86 -12.56 -5.20
C THR A 508 -19.43 -13.21 -3.95
N THR A 509 -19.41 -12.47 -2.83
CA THR A 509 -19.97 -12.86 -1.53
C THR A 509 -21.35 -13.52 -1.66
N ARG A 510 -21.56 -14.61 -0.91
CA ARG A 510 -22.85 -15.32 -0.87
C ARG A 510 -23.47 -15.24 0.51
N MET A 511 -24.80 -15.16 0.58
CA MET A 511 -25.53 -15.15 1.85
C MET A 511 -25.21 -16.33 2.77
N SER A 512 -24.92 -17.51 2.20
CA SER A 512 -24.53 -18.70 2.97
C SER A 512 -23.18 -18.57 3.69
N GLU A 513 -22.34 -17.60 3.31
CA GLU A 513 -21.08 -17.33 4.00
C GLU A 513 -21.30 -16.64 5.35
N PHE A 514 -22.48 -16.06 5.57
CA PHE A 514 -22.89 -15.50 6.86
C PHE A 514 -23.41 -16.55 7.84
N ASP A 515 -23.62 -17.80 7.42
CA ASP A 515 -24.11 -18.86 8.30
C ASP A 515 -23.05 -19.29 9.33
N LEU A 516 -23.50 -19.70 10.52
CA LEU A 516 -22.62 -20.35 11.48
C LEU A 516 -22.09 -21.67 10.89
N ARG A 517 -20.77 -21.76 10.68
CA ARG A 517 -20.13 -23.00 10.19
C ARG A 517 -20.20 -24.16 11.19
N GLN A 518 -20.47 -23.88 12.46
CA GLN A 518 -20.70 -24.88 13.51
C GLN A 518 -21.92 -24.51 14.36
N PRO A 519 -22.70 -25.51 14.83
CA PRO A 519 -23.85 -25.26 15.70
C PRO A 519 -23.49 -24.46 16.96
N LEU A 520 -24.40 -23.58 17.39
CA LEU A 520 -24.26 -22.81 18.61
C LEU A 520 -24.40 -23.73 19.84
N SER A 521 -23.25 -24.14 20.40
CA SER A 521 -23.18 -25.05 21.55
C SER A 521 -21.87 -24.87 22.30
N ARG A 522 -21.85 -25.26 23.58
CA ARG A 522 -20.62 -25.22 24.41
C ARG A 522 -19.53 -26.19 23.97
N GLU A 523 -19.82 -27.12 23.05
CA GLU A 523 -18.83 -28.00 22.45
C GLU A 523 -18.04 -27.29 21.33
N ASN A 524 -18.72 -26.41 20.60
CA ASN A 524 -18.15 -25.71 19.44
C ASN A 524 -17.72 -24.28 19.74
N TRP A 525 -18.26 -23.69 20.81
CA TRP A 525 -18.04 -22.30 21.21
C TRP A 525 -17.54 -22.23 22.65
N ALA A 526 -16.33 -21.72 22.82
CA ALA A 526 -15.81 -21.35 24.13
C ALA A 526 -16.57 -20.12 24.67
N GLY A 527 -16.48 -19.91 25.98
CA GLY A 527 -16.96 -18.71 26.64
C GLY A 527 -18.24 -18.88 27.45
N ASN A 528 -19.09 -17.85 27.49
CA ASN A 528 -20.19 -17.76 28.46
C ASN A 528 -21.59 -18.04 27.88
N LEU A 529 -21.67 -18.89 26.85
CA LEU A 529 -22.94 -19.35 26.27
C LEU A 529 -23.81 -20.03 27.35
N GLN A 530 -25.09 -19.66 27.45
CA GLN A 530 -26.02 -20.17 28.46
C GLN A 530 -26.74 -21.44 27.99
N GLU A 531 -27.24 -22.23 28.95
CA GLU A 531 -28.07 -23.40 28.62
C GLU A 531 -29.42 -22.93 28.04
N GLY A 532 -29.85 -23.54 26.93
CA GLY A 532 -31.08 -23.18 26.22
C GLY A 532 -30.92 -22.16 25.09
N GLN A 533 -29.69 -21.70 24.81
CA GLN A 533 -29.35 -20.94 23.60
C GLN A 533 -28.81 -21.92 22.56
N GLU A 534 -29.59 -22.25 21.53
CA GLU A 534 -29.29 -23.30 20.54
C GLU A 534 -29.19 -22.78 19.10
N THR A 535 -29.80 -21.63 18.81
CA THR A 535 -29.72 -20.96 17.50
C THR A 535 -29.19 -19.53 17.62
N TYR A 536 -28.76 -18.95 16.50
CA TYR A 536 -28.27 -17.57 16.50
C TYR A 536 -29.36 -16.57 16.94
N SER A 537 -30.60 -16.76 16.48
CA SER A 537 -31.77 -15.97 16.92
C SER A 537 -32.03 -16.00 18.44
N ASP A 538 -31.52 -17.01 19.17
CA ASP A 538 -31.67 -17.06 20.64
C ASP A 538 -30.73 -16.07 21.35
N VAL A 539 -29.72 -15.57 20.65
CA VAL A 539 -28.64 -14.72 21.19
C VAL A 539 -28.50 -13.38 20.48
N SER A 540 -29.18 -13.17 19.35
CA SER A 540 -29.09 -11.97 18.53
C SER A 540 -30.36 -11.13 18.53
N ASN A 541 -30.18 -9.86 18.20
CA ASN A 541 -31.22 -8.86 18.04
C ASN A 541 -30.79 -7.83 16.98
N SER A 542 -31.73 -7.29 16.21
CA SER A 542 -31.47 -6.19 15.25
C SER A 542 -31.87 -4.82 15.79
N GLU A 543 -32.45 -4.69 16.98
CA GLU A 543 -32.63 -3.40 17.67
C GLU A 543 -31.31 -2.94 18.33
N ILE A 544 -30.32 -2.60 17.50
CA ILE A 544 -28.98 -2.14 17.90
C ILE A 544 -28.90 -0.62 17.74
N GLY A 545 -28.63 0.08 18.85
CA GLY A 545 -28.45 1.52 18.90
C GLY A 545 -26.99 1.98 18.94
N ARG A 546 -26.05 1.12 19.37
CA ARG A 546 -24.67 1.54 19.56
C ARG A 546 -23.65 0.41 19.34
N LEU A 547 -22.61 0.73 18.56
CA LEU A 547 -21.49 -0.14 18.23
C LEU A 547 -20.16 0.59 18.51
N ASP A 548 -19.51 0.25 19.61
CA ASP A 548 -18.20 0.78 20.00
C ASP A 548 -17.07 -0.20 19.62
N ALA A 549 -16.49 -0.04 18.42
CA ALA A 549 -15.26 -0.72 18.00
C ALA A 549 -14.68 -0.14 16.69
N ALA A 550 -13.41 -0.40 16.44
CA ALA A 550 -12.84 -0.32 15.10
C ALA A 550 -13.06 -1.66 14.38
N PHE A 551 -13.74 -1.63 13.24
CA PHE A 551 -14.12 -2.80 12.46
C PHE A 551 -13.26 -2.96 11.21
N TYR A 552 -12.89 -4.19 10.92
CA TYR A 552 -12.19 -4.56 9.70
C TYR A 552 -12.62 -5.95 9.22
N THR A 553 -12.82 -6.12 7.92
CA THR A 553 -13.05 -7.42 7.27
C THR A 553 -12.34 -7.45 5.91
N ASN A 554 -11.71 -8.58 5.52
CA ASN A 554 -11.19 -8.73 4.15
C ASN A 554 -12.34 -8.71 3.10
N HIS A 555 -13.57 -9.06 3.51
CA HIS A 555 -14.73 -9.23 2.63
C HIS A 555 -15.84 -8.23 2.98
N THR A 556 -16.95 -8.71 3.54
CA THR A 556 -18.21 -7.95 3.61
C THR A 556 -18.57 -7.56 5.03
N PHE A 557 -18.91 -6.29 5.22
CA PHE A 557 -19.62 -5.82 6.42
C PHE A 557 -21.12 -5.82 6.14
N ALA A 558 -21.84 -6.82 6.67
CA ALA A 558 -23.27 -7.00 6.47
C ALA A 558 -24.05 -6.65 7.74
N ALA A 559 -25.03 -5.74 7.64
CA ALA A 559 -25.77 -5.26 8.79
C ALA A 559 -27.21 -4.91 8.46
N VAL A 560 -28.15 -5.37 9.30
CA VAL A 560 -29.48 -4.75 9.42
C VAL A 560 -29.71 -4.39 10.88
N VAL A 561 -29.75 -3.08 11.12
CA VAL A 561 -29.85 -2.49 12.46
C VAL A 561 -31.01 -1.51 12.55
N SER A 562 -31.64 -1.43 13.71
CA SER A 562 -32.76 -0.55 13.96
C SER A 562 -32.65 0.10 15.33
N ASN A 563 -33.05 1.36 15.42
CA ASN A 563 -33.18 2.05 16.70
C ASN A 563 -34.40 2.96 16.66
N PRO A 564 -35.59 2.46 17.01
CA PRO A 564 -36.81 3.25 17.01
C PRO A 564 -36.79 4.42 18.02
N ALA A 565 -35.84 4.40 18.97
CA ALA A 565 -35.72 5.39 20.04
C ALA A 565 -34.76 6.54 19.71
N GLY A 566 -34.07 6.51 18.57
CA GLY A 566 -33.16 7.59 18.17
C GLY A 566 -32.23 7.22 17.03
N ARG A 567 -30.98 7.68 17.12
CA ARG A 567 -29.92 7.45 16.13
C ARG A 567 -29.12 6.20 16.48
N ILE A 568 -28.57 5.56 15.46
CA ILE A 568 -27.59 4.48 15.61
C ILE A 568 -26.20 5.10 15.59
N GLN A 569 -25.35 4.73 16.55
CA GLN A 569 -23.98 5.24 16.65
C GLN A 569 -22.98 4.12 16.42
N ILE A 570 -22.07 4.31 15.47
CA ILE A 570 -20.92 3.44 15.24
C ILE A 570 -19.66 4.26 15.56
N ASN A 571 -18.98 3.93 16.65
CA ASN A 571 -17.82 4.67 17.15
C ASN A 571 -16.54 3.86 16.93
N GLY A 572 -15.60 4.41 16.14
CA GLY A 572 -14.37 3.74 15.76
C GLY A 572 -14.05 3.96 14.29
N ALA A 573 -14.05 2.89 13.50
CA ALA A 573 -13.86 2.93 12.05
C ALA A 573 -14.57 1.73 11.42
N VAL A 574 -15.15 1.87 10.23
CA VAL A 574 -15.72 0.76 9.45
C VAL A 574 -14.86 0.56 8.23
N VAL A 575 -14.11 -0.54 8.18
CA VAL A 575 -13.25 -0.90 7.05
C VAL A 575 -13.70 -2.24 6.47
N SER A 576 -14.01 -2.27 5.18
CA SER A 576 -14.41 -3.51 4.51
C SER A 576 -14.09 -3.46 3.01
N ARG A 577 -14.11 -4.61 2.36
CA ARG A 577 -14.03 -4.64 0.90
C ARG A 577 -15.37 -4.23 0.29
N ASN A 578 -16.44 -4.86 0.76
CA ASN A 578 -17.82 -4.61 0.40
C ASN A 578 -18.64 -4.29 1.65
N GLU A 579 -19.74 -3.57 1.49
CA GLU A 579 -20.68 -3.35 2.57
C GLU A 579 -22.13 -3.61 2.14
N SER A 580 -22.95 -3.94 3.14
CA SER A 580 -24.40 -3.98 3.02
C SER A 580 -25.00 -3.57 4.36
N ILE A 581 -24.94 -2.27 4.66
CA ILE A 581 -25.45 -1.66 5.90
C ILE A 581 -26.83 -1.06 5.63
N ILE A 582 -27.85 -1.66 6.25
CA ILE A 582 -29.24 -1.20 6.22
C ILE A 582 -29.62 -0.75 7.62
N TYR A 583 -30.15 0.47 7.73
CA TYR A 583 -30.58 1.02 9.01
C TYR A 583 -32.04 1.49 9.02
N ALA A 584 -32.71 1.29 10.15
CA ALA A 584 -34.06 1.79 10.42
C ALA A 584 -34.07 2.59 11.74
N ALA A 585 -33.74 3.88 11.64
CA ALA A 585 -33.56 4.78 12.78
C ALA A 585 -33.74 6.26 12.37
N ASP A 586 -33.71 7.19 13.34
CA ASP A 586 -33.73 8.64 13.04
C ASP A 586 -32.48 9.08 12.25
N GLY A 587 -31.40 8.30 12.31
CA GLY A 587 -30.18 8.50 11.54
C GLY A 587 -29.08 7.50 11.92
N LEU A 588 -28.02 7.49 11.13
CA LEU A 588 -26.80 6.71 11.34
C LEU A 588 -25.63 7.67 11.53
N GLU A 589 -24.94 7.58 12.67
CA GLU A 589 -23.77 8.38 13.00
C GLU A 589 -22.53 7.49 13.01
N LEU A 590 -21.61 7.73 12.07
CA LEU A 590 -20.30 7.09 12.01
C LEU A 590 -19.28 8.05 12.61
N ASN A 591 -18.76 7.74 13.80
CA ASN A 591 -17.85 8.61 14.51
C ASN A 591 -16.44 8.04 14.53
N HIS A 592 -15.51 8.74 13.89
CA HIS A 592 -14.12 8.31 13.86
C HIS A 592 -13.45 8.48 15.22
N ASP A 593 -12.82 7.40 15.71
CA ASP A 593 -11.99 7.44 16.92
C ASP A 593 -10.60 7.97 16.59
N GLU A 594 -10.33 9.23 16.98
CA GLU A 594 -9.10 9.95 16.66
C GLU A 594 -7.83 9.32 17.29
N ARG A 595 -7.96 8.30 18.17
CA ARG A 595 -6.80 7.50 18.58
C ARG A 595 -6.22 6.71 17.41
N LEU A 596 -7.01 6.42 16.38
CA LEU A 596 -6.59 5.76 15.14
C LEU A 596 -5.90 6.70 14.15
N THR A 597 -6.08 8.01 14.26
CA THR A 597 -5.51 9.00 13.34
C THR A 597 -3.99 8.93 13.29
N GLY A 598 -3.43 8.96 12.09
CA GLY A 598 -2.01 8.74 11.86
C GLY A 598 -1.66 7.25 11.84
N ARG A 599 -2.54 6.45 11.23
CA ARG A 599 -2.34 5.04 10.87
C ARG A 599 -2.28 4.09 12.07
N GLY A 600 -3.22 4.23 13.01
CA GLY A 600 -3.52 3.32 14.12
C GLY A 600 -2.36 2.46 14.61
N ASN A 601 -1.62 2.91 15.63
CA ASN A 601 -0.47 2.18 16.15
C ASN A 601 -0.84 1.37 17.42
N SER A 602 0.05 0.52 17.93
CA SER A 602 -0.22 -0.25 19.16
C SER A 602 -0.42 0.59 20.41
N GLN A 603 -0.04 1.88 20.41
CA GLN A 603 -0.28 2.81 21.51
C GLN A 603 -1.70 3.43 21.46
N SER A 604 -2.43 3.26 20.36
CA SER A 604 -3.83 3.68 20.22
C SER A 604 -4.81 2.83 21.03
N GLY A 605 -4.38 1.65 21.51
CA GLY A 605 -5.22 0.69 22.22
C GLY A 605 -5.95 -0.30 21.31
N PHE A 606 -5.94 -0.12 19.99
CA PHE A 606 -6.66 -0.97 19.02
C PHE A 606 -5.79 -2.10 18.43
N ASP A 607 -4.46 -1.98 18.48
CA ASP A 607 -3.53 -2.92 17.84
C ASP A 607 -3.92 -3.22 16.37
N SER A 608 -4.24 -2.19 15.59
CA SER A 608 -4.82 -2.30 14.25
C SER A 608 -3.98 -3.15 13.26
N PRO A 609 -4.65 -3.76 12.25
CA PRO A 609 -3.99 -4.49 11.19
C PRO A 609 -2.87 -3.70 10.51
N LEU A 610 -1.78 -4.41 10.22
CA LEU A 610 -0.62 -3.86 9.54
C LEU A 610 -0.72 -4.05 8.03
N GLY A 611 -0.18 -3.10 7.27
CA GLY A 611 -0.11 -3.15 5.82
C GLY A 611 1.25 -2.68 5.30
N TRP A 612 1.51 -3.01 4.04
CA TRP A 612 2.65 -2.51 3.29
C TRP A 612 2.39 -1.11 2.76
N ASP A 613 3.34 -0.20 2.98
CA ASP A 613 3.35 1.06 2.26
C ASP A 613 3.83 0.85 0.82
N PRO A 614 3.46 1.75 -0.12
CA PRO A 614 4.19 1.89 -1.37
C PRO A 614 5.69 2.05 -1.10
N VAL A 615 6.53 1.42 -1.94
CA VAL A 615 7.98 1.55 -1.83
C VAL A 615 8.35 3.02 -2.12
N ARG A 616 8.97 3.69 -1.15
CA ARG A 616 9.29 5.12 -1.25
C ARG A 616 10.73 5.30 -1.71
N PHE A 617 10.94 6.18 -2.69
CA PHE A 617 12.27 6.72 -2.98
C PHE A 617 12.60 7.79 -1.93
N ILE A 618 13.60 7.55 -1.10
CA ILE A 618 14.08 8.51 -0.10
C ILE A 618 15.10 9.47 -0.72
N HIS A 619 15.81 8.99 -1.75
CA HIS A 619 16.83 9.72 -2.46
C HIS A 619 17.08 9.10 -3.83
N TRP A 620 17.41 9.92 -4.83
CA TRP A 620 17.89 9.48 -6.12
C TRP A 620 18.90 10.45 -6.72
N GLU A 621 19.90 9.91 -7.38
CA GLU A 621 20.88 10.64 -8.18
C GLU A 621 21.08 9.93 -9.50
N PHE A 622 20.58 10.54 -10.58
CA PHE A 622 20.71 10.00 -11.94
C PHE A 622 21.72 10.81 -12.75
N ASP A 623 22.51 10.11 -13.56
CA ASP A 623 23.50 10.69 -14.49
C ASP A 623 24.61 11.50 -13.81
N ARG A 624 24.86 11.23 -12.52
CA ARG A 624 25.96 11.81 -11.75
C ARG A 624 26.78 10.70 -11.11
N PRO A 625 28.11 10.67 -11.34
CA PRO A 625 28.96 9.77 -10.60
C PRO A 625 28.97 10.19 -9.13
N LEU A 626 28.95 9.20 -8.23
CA LEU A 626 29.22 9.46 -6.82
C LEU A 626 30.59 10.13 -6.64
N PRO A 627 30.78 10.88 -5.54
CA PRO A 627 32.09 11.44 -5.20
C PRO A 627 33.19 10.37 -5.20
N GLU A 628 34.39 10.69 -5.70
CA GLU A 628 35.49 9.70 -5.79
C GLU A 628 35.80 9.06 -4.42
N ASP A 629 35.70 9.82 -3.34
CA ASP A 629 35.86 9.32 -1.96
C ASP A 629 34.75 8.34 -1.57
N ALA A 630 33.50 8.55 -2.02
CA ALA A 630 32.43 7.57 -1.86
C ALA A 630 32.72 6.26 -2.63
N ILE A 631 33.32 6.35 -3.83
CA ILE A 631 33.62 5.19 -4.69
C ILE A 631 34.92 4.47 -4.29
N THR A 632 35.84 5.11 -3.56
CA THR A 632 37.17 4.55 -3.25
C THR A 632 37.18 3.33 -2.34
N THR A 633 36.15 3.13 -1.51
CA THR A 633 35.94 1.90 -0.71
C THR A 633 34.45 1.71 -0.40
N ALA A 634 33.95 0.47 -0.42
CA ALA A 634 32.53 0.14 -0.25
C ALA A 634 31.86 0.69 1.04
N GLY A 635 32.61 0.83 2.14
CA GLY A 635 32.08 1.46 3.37
C GLY A 635 31.73 2.94 3.24
N ASN A 636 32.17 3.61 2.17
CA ASN A 636 31.91 5.03 1.96
C ASN A 636 30.62 5.29 1.18
N ILE A 637 30.04 4.33 0.43
CA ILE A 637 28.75 4.52 -0.26
C ILE A 637 27.58 4.32 0.71
N SER A 638 27.55 3.23 1.49
CA SER A 638 26.60 3.11 2.61
C SER A 638 26.76 4.30 3.55
N GLY A 639 28.00 4.65 3.94
CA GLY A 639 28.24 5.84 4.77
C GLY A 639 27.81 7.17 4.13
N TYR A 640 27.88 7.29 2.79
CA TYR A 640 27.38 8.44 2.05
C TYR A 640 25.85 8.54 2.13
N PHE A 641 25.16 7.41 2.00
CA PHE A 641 23.70 7.33 2.06
C PHE A 641 23.12 7.24 3.49
N GLU A 642 23.87 6.76 4.48
CA GLU A 642 23.49 6.66 5.90
C GLU A 642 23.14 8.05 6.48
N GLY A 643 23.81 9.10 5.99
CA GLY A 643 23.57 10.49 6.38
C GLY A 643 22.40 11.17 5.65
N ILE A 644 21.79 10.52 4.64
CA ILE A 644 20.68 11.08 3.87
C ILE A 644 19.38 10.79 4.62
N SER A 645 19.02 11.72 5.50
CA SER A 645 17.70 11.77 6.11
C SER A 645 16.72 12.49 5.17
N GLY A 646 15.82 11.74 4.53
CA GLY A 646 14.58 12.19 3.88
C GLY A 646 14.57 13.64 3.39
N GLY A 647 15.09 13.87 2.19
CA GLY A 647 15.13 15.19 1.56
C GLY A 647 14.93 15.18 0.05
N GLY A 648 14.50 14.06 -0.54
CA GLY A 648 13.87 14.11 -1.86
C GLY A 648 12.47 14.67 -1.70
N GLU A 649 12.16 15.80 -2.36
CA GLU A 649 10.76 16.13 -2.68
C GLU A 649 10.21 14.95 -3.49
N GLU A 650 9.02 14.44 -3.12
CA GLU A 650 8.40 13.20 -3.63
C GLU A 650 8.40 13.03 -5.15
#